data_AF-A0AAN8EKJ8-F1
#
_entry.id   AF-A0AAN8EKJ8-F1
#
_cell.length_a   1.000
_cell.length_b   1.000
_cell.length_c   1.000
_cell.angle_alpha   90.00
_cell.angle_beta   90.00
_cell.angle_gamma   90.00
#
_symmetry.space_group_name_H-M   'P 1'
#
loop_
_entity.id
_entity.type
_entity.pdbx_description
1 polymer ?
#
loop_
_entity_poly.entity_id
_entity_poly.type
_entity_poly.pdbx_seq_one_letter_code
_entity_poly.pdbx_strand_id
1 'polypeptide(L)'
;MVVGAILQASSYQLAQFIIGRIVTGLGNGLNTSTVPTWQSECSRSHRRGQLVMVEGALITGGIMIAYWLDFGFYFLDPNEISWRFPLAFQIVFCLFILAFVLSLPESPRWLVYKGREDEAMKVLGALSDEDPNSPAVKEEFYAIKDTVLEASKGSFRDLFTMDENRHFHRVVLAYVNQMFQQISGINLITYYIPNVIENEVGLTPFLSKLIAACNGTEYFLASWIAVFTVEKTGRRKLMLFGAVGMSICMICLAATDSQALKGNTGAGYAEVVFLFLFNTCFAIGWLGMTWLYPAEIVPLKIRAPANAVATSGNWIWNFMVVMITPVAFDTIKYQTYIIFAVINAFIVPCVYFFYPETAYRSLEEMDAIFVKTKSVFSVVSVARNEPRRYGKHGEVLISYDETDMAHRRRSSVGGAAVRRDKNEKGGDEQETRSYDSQSTAQMIESPSQQPVVIVGRGLVGLCLAQALKKADIPCTVYERDDALETDKGGGWAITIHWALQALQECLPANLFRQLADIQVDREQGIRDTGRFLFLDLATAQPKYEIPPSKRMRVNRRLLRLLLAEGIDIRYGKHLVSFNAAEGDHAATVTFGDGTSADSKLVIGCDGSNSKMRHLLFGEDSTKSRLYHLPVRALGVTIRMTEQQIVPLRQIDPLLFQGSHPETGTFLWYSTISTPSLNRSDGADEPYYEGQLIMSWLYRLPDDDVPADHEERRMLMRRMAAPFHDTLRTAVELVPKGTAVKEVRLADWPTQAWPNHEGKVGLCGDAAHAMTMFRGEAFNHGVTDAAKLARLLVWVRDEEMTMRDAIDEYEEELVSRTYEAVLLSRQACLDAHSLQDLGPDSPLVSKRARILAPATTVSGKEGASMPKG
;
A
#
# COMPACT_ATOMS: atom_id res chain seq x y z
N MET A 1 27.65 15.65 -6.61
CA MET A 1 28.42 16.77 -6.02
C MET A 1 29.86 16.82 -6.54
N VAL A 2 30.64 15.73 -6.45
CA VAL A 2 32.04 15.67 -6.96
C VAL A 2 32.19 16.26 -8.37
N VAL A 3 31.39 15.79 -9.33
CA VAL A 3 31.44 16.27 -10.72
C VAL A 3 31.20 17.78 -10.81
N GLY A 4 30.19 18.30 -10.11
CA GLY A 4 29.88 19.72 -10.13
C GLY A 4 30.97 20.58 -9.46
N ALA A 5 31.59 20.09 -8.38
CA ALA A 5 32.72 20.74 -7.73
C ALA A 5 33.96 20.79 -8.64
N ILE A 6 34.27 19.71 -9.37
CA ILE A 6 35.34 19.67 -10.37
C ILE A 6 35.06 20.69 -11.49
N LEU A 7 33.82 20.73 -12.01
CA LEU A 7 33.44 21.69 -13.05
C LEU A 7 33.55 23.15 -12.59
N GLN A 8 33.19 23.44 -11.34
CA GLN A 8 33.35 24.78 -10.76
C GLN A 8 34.82 25.15 -10.56
N ALA A 9 35.61 24.27 -9.94
CA ALA A 9 37.02 24.53 -9.64
C ALA A 9 37.88 24.61 -10.93
N SER A 10 37.48 23.93 -12.00
CA SER A 10 38.15 23.96 -13.31
C SER A 10 37.55 24.96 -14.28
N SER A 11 36.63 25.84 -13.85
CA SER A 11 35.92 26.71 -14.78
C SER A 11 36.82 27.80 -15.38
N TYR A 12 36.73 28.00 -16.68
CA TYR A 12 37.36 29.14 -17.39
C TYR A 12 36.34 30.11 -17.99
N GLN A 13 35.05 29.74 -17.96
CA GLN A 13 33.94 30.54 -18.48
C GLN A 13 32.77 30.48 -17.50
N LEU A 14 31.99 31.57 -17.44
CA LEU A 14 30.82 31.68 -16.58
C LEU A 14 29.80 30.56 -16.86
N ALA A 15 29.60 30.18 -18.13
CA ALA A 15 28.68 29.10 -18.49
C ALA A 15 29.06 27.76 -17.85
N GLN A 16 30.35 27.40 -17.89
CA GLN A 16 30.85 26.18 -17.23
C GLN A 16 30.66 26.25 -15.72
N PHE A 17 30.92 27.41 -15.10
CA PHE A 17 30.70 27.62 -13.68
C PHE A 17 29.23 27.44 -13.29
N ILE A 18 28.30 28.01 -14.08
CA ILE A 18 26.85 27.86 -13.89
C ILE A 18 26.43 26.39 -14.02
N ILE A 19 26.90 25.68 -15.04
CA ILE A 19 26.63 24.24 -15.21
C ILE A 19 27.15 23.47 -14.00
N GLY A 20 28.36 23.76 -13.55
CA GLY A 20 28.93 23.15 -12.34
C GLY A 20 28.09 23.42 -11.09
N ARG A 21 27.53 24.63 -10.94
CA ARG A 21 26.61 24.99 -9.84
C ARG A 21 25.29 24.21 -9.91
N ILE A 22 24.69 24.06 -11.09
CA ILE A 22 23.46 23.28 -11.30
C ILE A 22 23.70 21.81 -10.92
N VAL A 23 24.78 21.20 -11.41
CA VAL A 23 25.13 19.80 -11.12
C VAL A 23 25.41 19.59 -9.63
N THR A 24 26.10 20.53 -8.97
CA THR A 24 26.30 20.47 -7.50
C THR A 24 24.98 20.62 -6.75
N GLY A 25 24.10 21.53 -7.19
CA GLY A 25 22.78 21.75 -6.60
C GLY A 25 21.88 20.51 -6.65
N LEU A 26 21.82 19.82 -7.80
CA LEU A 26 21.10 18.54 -7.93
C LEU A 26 21.63 17.50 -6.95
N GLY A 27 22.96 17.39 -6.83
CA GLY A 27 23.60 16.49 -5.87
C GLY A 27 23.25 16.84 -4.41
N ASN A 28 23.24 18.13 -4.07
CA ASN A 28 22.90 18.59 -2.72
C ASN A 28 21.42 18.34 -2.39
N GLY A 29 20.51 18.53 -3.35
CA GLY A 29 19.08 18.25 -3.17
C GLY A 29 18.79 16.76 -2.94
N LEU A 30 19.48 15.87 -3.66
CA LEU A 30 19.39 14.41 -3.44
C LEU A 30 19.95 14.02 -2.07
N ASN A 31 21.07 14.62 -1.66
CA ASN A 31 21.70 14.37 -0.36
C ASN A 31 20.77 14.78 0.80
N THR A 32 20.28 16.01 0.78
CA THR A 32 19.45 16.60 1.85
C THR A 32 18.05 16.01 1.95
N SER A 33 17.57 15.28 0.94
CA SER A 33 16.31 14.53 1.01
C SER A 33 16.50 13.07 1.46
N THR A 34 17.61 12.45 1.07
CA THR A 34 17.84 11.01 1.31
C THR A 34 18.46 10.73 2.68
N VAL A 35 19.46 11.51 3.10
CA VAL A 35 20.22 11.27 4.34
C VAL A 35 19.36 11.34 5.60
N PRO A 36 18.54 12.40 5.82
CA PRO A 36 17.68 12.45 7.00
C PRO A 36 16.69 11.29 7.04
N THR A 37 16.17 10.89 5.88
CA THR A 37 15.23 9.78 5.75
C THR A 37 15.91 8.47 6.16
N TRP A 38 17.04 8.12 5.54
CA TRP A 38 17.81 6.92 5.87
C TRP A 38 18.21 6.89 7.35
N GLN A 39 18.73 8.00 7.88
CA GLN A 39 19.11 8.11 9.29
C GLN A 39 17.92 7.94 10.24
N SER A 40 16.77 8.56 9.93
CA SER A 40 15.54 8.39 10.70
C SER A 40 15.02 6.95 10.65
N GLU A 41 15.31 6.25 9.56
CA GLU A 41 14.85 4.88 9.38
C GLU A 41 15.75 3.84 10.06
N CYS A 42 17.04 4.14 10.18
CA CYS A 42 18.03 3.30 10.87
C CYS A 42 18.20 3.64 12.37
N SER A 43 17.54 4.69 12.88
CA SER A 43 17.67 5.13 14.27
C SER A 43 16.50 4.69 15.15
N ARG A 44 16.81 4.36 16.41
CA ARG A 44 15.80 4.06 17.44
C ARG A 44 15.02 5.33 17.80
N SER A 45 13.72 5.17 18.06
CA SER A 45 12.78 6.26 18.36
C SER A 45 13.22 7.20 19.48
N HIS A 46 13.90 6.68 20.52
CA HIS A 46 14.31 7.44 21.70
C HIS A 46 15.57 8.32 21.52
N ARG A 47 16.36 8.12 20.45
CA ARG A 47 17.55 8.95 20.13
C ARG A 47 17.44 9.68 18.78
N ARG A 48 16.35 9.46 18.05
CA ARG A 48 16.11 10.03 16.72
C ARG A 48 16.29 11.55 16.72
N GLY A 49 15.69 12.27 17.67
CA GLY A 49 15.79 13.73 17.76
C GLY A 49 17.23 14.21 17.95
N GLN A 50 17.97 13.58 18.85
CA GLN A 50 19.39 13.89 19.09
C GLN A 50 20.24 13.68 17.83
N LEU A 51 20.06 12.57 17.11
CA LEU A 51 20.84 12.27 15.90
C LEU A 51 20.57 13.27 14.78
N VAL A 52 19.31 13.69 14.59
CA VAL A 52 18.97 14.74 13.60
C VAL A 52 19.56 16.10 14.00
N MET A 53 19.67 16.41 15.29
CA MET A 53 20.38 17.63 15.73
C MET A 53 21.88 17.57 15.43
N VAL A 54 22.51 16.40 15.52
CA VAL A 54 23.93 16.22 15.15
C VAL A 54 24.13 16.54 13.67
N GLU A 55 23.20 16.14 12.80
CA GLU A 55 23.22 16.54 11.38
C GLU A 55 23.22 18.06 11.23
N GLY A 56 22.31 18.76 11.93
CA GLY A 56 22.29 20.22 11.96
C GLY A 56 23.62 20.83 12.43
N ALA A 57 24.22 20.27 13.48
CA ALA A 57 25.53 20.70 13.96
C ALA A 57 26.63 20.51 12.90
N LEU A 58 26.63 19.40 12.16
CA LEU A 58 27.59 19.16 11.07
C LEU A 58 27.41 20.14 9.90
N ILE A 59 26.20 20.60 9.61
CA ILE A 59 25.96 21.68 8.62
C ILE A 59 26.72 22.94 9.05
N THR A 60 26.58 23.36 10.31
CA THR A 60 27.32 24.53 10.83
C THR A 60 28.83 24.29 10.93
N GLY A 61 29.27 23.06 11.14
CA GLY A 61 30.68 22.66 11.04
C GLY A 61 31.22 22.87 9.62
N GLY A 62 30.43 22.55 8.60
CA GLY A 62 30.75 22.84 7.20
C GLY A 62 30.87 24.35 6.92
N ILE A 63 29.94 25.16 7.46
CA ILE A 63 29.99 26.63 7.36
C ILE A 63 31.26 27.17 8.03
N MET A 64 31.57 26.70 9.24
CA MET A 64 32.79 27.06 9.96
C MET A 64 34.05 26.77 9.13
N ILE A 65 34.16 25.55 8.59
CA ILE A 65 35.31 25.17 7.75
C ILE A 65 35.41 26.07 6.50
N ALA A 66 34.27 26.38 5.86
CA ALA A 66 34.24 27.27 4.70
C ALA A 66 34.78 28.67 5.03
N TYR A 67 34.33 29.30 6.12
CA TYR A 67 34.84 30.62 6.51
C TYR A 67 36.33 30.62 6.87
N TRP A 68 36.82 29.57 7.56
CA TRP A 68 38.24 29.46 7.86
C TRP A 68 39.09 29.23 6.61
N LEU A 69 38.58 28.47 5.63
CA LEU A 69 39.23 28.34 4.33
C LEU A 69 39.26 29.67 3.58
N ASP A 70 38.12 30.37 3.50
CA ASP A 70 38.05 31.68 2.83
C ASP A 70 38.98 32.70 3.49
N PHE A 71 39.08 32.71 4.83
CA PHE A 71 40.05 33.54 5.55
C PHE A 71 41.51 33.11 5.30
N GLY A 72 41.80 31.81 5.29
CA GLY A 72 43.17 31.31 5.04
C GLY A 72 43.65 31.57 3.61
N PHE A 73 42.75 31.48 2.63
CA PHE A 73 43.05 31.72 1.22
C PHE A 73 42.95 33.19 0.81
N TYR A 74 42.38 34.07 1.65
CA TYR A 74 42.36 35.51 1.44
C TYR A 74 43.76 36.11 1.23
N PHE A 75 44.80 35.60 1.91
CA PHE A 75 46.18 36.08 1.74
C PHE A 75 46.80 35.74 0.37
N LEU A 76 46.15 34.87 -0.41
CA LEU A 76 46.61 34.46 -1.73
C LEU A 76 45.93 35.24 -2.86
N ASP A 77 44.94 36.10 -2.55
CA ASP A 77 44.30 36.98 -3.52
C ASP A 77 45.33 37.95 -4.15
N PRO A 78 45.38 38.15 -5.49
CA PRO A 78 44.42 37.76 -6.54
C PRO A 78 44.71 36.43 -7.27
N ASN A 79 45.54 35.53 -6.73
CA ASN A 79 45.83 34.25 -7.38
C ASN A 79 44.55 33.41 -7.50
N GLU A 80 44.30 32.80 -8.65
CA GLU A 80 43.10 31.98 -8.90
C GLU A 80 42.90 30.85 -7.88
N ILE A 81 43.97 30.39 -7.22
CA ILE A 81 43.87 29.38 -6.17
C ILE A 81 43.01 29.85 -4.98
N SER A 82 42.88 31.16 -4.76
CA SER A 82 42.14 31.76 -3.64
C SER A 82 40.66 31.35 -3.62
N TRP A 83 40.05 31.18 -4.79
CA TRP A 83 38.64 30.77 -4.92
C TRP A 83 38.49 29.33 -5.45
N ARG A 84 39.42 28.85 -6.29
CA ARG A 84 39.35 27.48 -6.85
C ARG A 84 39.51 26.41 -5.77
N PHE A 85 40.45 26.59 -4.83
CA PHE A 85 40.72 25.58 -3.80
C PHE A 85 39.58 25.42 -2.80
N PRO A 86 39.02 26.49 -2.18
CA PRO A 86 37.88 26.35 -1.28
C PRO A 86 36.70 25.61 -1.94
N LEU A 87 36.42 25.89 -3.21
CA LEU A 87 35.40 25.16 -3.97
C LEU A 87 35.74 23.69 -4.22
N ALA A 88 37.01 23.36 -4.48
CA ALA A 88 37.46 21.99 -4.69
C ALA A 88 37.54 21.18 -3.39
N PHE A 89 37.81 21.83 -2.25
CA PHE A 89 38.04 21.16 -0.96
C PHE A 89 36.84 20.32 -0.50
N GLN A 90 35.62 20.71 -0.86
CA GLN A 90 34.41 19.92 -0.56
C GLN A 90 34.46 18.48 -1.14
N ILE A 91 35.29 18.24 -2.17
CA ILE A 91 35.48 16.91 -2.76
C ILE A 91 36.06 15.93 -1.72
N VAL A 92 36.88 16.40 -0.78
CA VAL A 92 37.46 15.55 0.28
C VAL A 92 36.36 14.86 1.08
N PHE A 93 35.31 15.58 1.48
CA PHE A 93 34.17 15.01 2.19
C PHE A 93 33.35 14.07 1.31
N CYS A 94 33.20 14.38 0.02
CA CYS A 94 32.52 13.48 -0.92
C CYS A 94 33.29 12.17 -1.12
N LEU A 95 34.62 12.20 -1.20
CA LEU A 95 35.46 11.01 -1.32
C LEU A 95 35.40 10.15 -0.07
N PHE A 96 35.36 10.78 1.11
CA PHE A 96 35.13 10.07 2.37
C PHE A 96 33.79 9.31 2.32
N ILE A 97 32.69 9.97 1.93
CA ILE A 97 31.39 9.32 1.79
C ILE A 97 31.46 8.16 0.78
N LEU A 98 32.05 8.37 -0.41
CA LEU A 98 32.16 7.33 -1.44
C LEU A 98 32.95 6.09 -0.97
N ALA A 99 33.95 6.28 -0.10
CA ALA A 99 34.73 5.17 0.46
C ALA A 99 33.93 4.31 1.45
N PHE A 100 32.98 4.90 2.18
CA PHE A 100 32.26 4.21 3.26
C PHE A 100 30.79 3.87 2.93
N VAL A 101 30.19 4.49 1.91
CA VAL A 101 28.74 4.33 1.64
C VAL A 101 28.35 2.89 1.33
N LEU A 102 29.19 2.12 0.64
CA LEU A 102 28.94 0.71 0.33
C LEU A 102 28.99 -0.20 1.56
N SER A 103 29.57 0.28 2.68
CA SER A 103 29.65 -0.44 3.94
C SER A 103 28.50 -0.09 4.89
N LEU A 104 27.68 0.91 4.57
CA LEU A 104 26.53 1.30 5.38
C LEU A 104 25.36 0.32 5.14
N PRO A 105 24.59 -0.01 6.19
CA PRO A 105 23.43 -0.86 6.04
C PRO A 105 22.30 -0.12 5.31
N GLU A 106 21.53 -0.88 4.55
CA GLU A 106 20.33 -0.38 3.92
C GLU A 106 19.19 -0.22 4.93
N SER A 107 18.27 0.70 4.70
CA SER A 107 17.14 0.92 5.61
C SER A 107 16.31 -0.36 5.80
N PRO A 108 16.03 -0.81 7.04
CA PRO A 108 15.15 -1.95 7.29
C PRO A 108 13.77 -1.78 6.65
N ARG A 109 13.23 -0.56 6.66
CA ARG A 109 11.91 -0.26 6.08
C ARG A 109 11.93 -0.39 4.57
N TRP A 110 13.00 0.09 3.92
CA TRP A 110 13.19 -0.06 2.48
C TRP A 110 13.38 -1.52 2.07
N LEU A 111 14.14 -2.30 2.85
CA LEU A 111 14.35 -3.73 2.62
C LEU A 111 13.03 -4.50 2.70
N VAL A 112 12.19 -4.22 3.71
CA VAL A 112 10.84 -4.80 3.82
C VAL A 112 9.96 -4.37 2.64
N TYR A 113 10.01 -3.10 2.23
CA TYR A 113 9.27 -2.60 1.06
C TYR A 113 9.66 -3.31 -0.24
N LYS A 114 10.94 -3.67 -0.40
CA LYS A 114 11.45 -4.46 -1.53
C LYS A 114 11.25 -5.97 -1.37
N GLY A 115 10.64 -6.44 -0.28
CA GLY A 115 10.42 -7.86 0.02
C GLY A 115 11.68 -8.62 0.43
N ARG A 116 12.76 -7.92 0.80
CA ARG A 116 14.04 -8.50 1.30
C ARG A 116 14.00 -8.62 2.82
N GLU A 117 13.06 -9.43 3.31
CA GLU A 117 12.74 -9.55 4.74
C GLU A 117 13.89 -10.09 5.60
N ASP A 118 14.61 -11.10 5.11
CA ASP A 118 15.75 -11.69 5.84
C ASP A 118 16.89 -10.70 6.07
N GLU A 119 17.11 -9.81 5.10
CA GLU A 119 18.12 -8.76 5.21
C GLU A 119 17.68 -7.65 6.16
N ALA A 120 16.40 -7.28 6.12
CA ALA A 120 15.85 -6.33 7.09
C ALA A 120 16.02 -6.84 8.53
N MET A 121 15.77 -8.14 8.77
CA MET A 121 15.95 -8.76 10.08
C MET A 121 17.42 -8.73 10.54
N LYS A 122 18.37 -8.99 9.63
CA LYS A 122 19.81 -8.91 9.92
C LYS A 122 20.24 -7.49 10.26
N VAL A 123 19.78 -6.50 9.49
CA VAL A 123 20.07 -5.09 9.77
C VAL A 123 19.46 -4.66 11.10
N LEU A 124 18.21 -5.04 11.39
CA LEU A 124 17.57 -4.74 12.68
C LEU A 124 18.33 -5.38 13.84
N GLY A 125 18.74 -6.64 13.73
CA GLY A 125 19.59 -7.29 14.74
C GLY A 125 20.91 -6.54 14.95
N ALA A 126 21.59 -6.15 13.86
CA ALA A 126 22.84 -5.40 13.93
C ALA A 126 22.67 -4.00 14.54
N LEU A 127 21.61 -3.28 14.19
CA LEU A 127 21.29 -1.96 14.75
C LEU A 127 20.87 -2.04 16.22
N SER A 128 20.28 -3.17 16.62
CA SER A 128 19.83 -3.39 17.98
C SER A 128 20.85 -4.06 18.90
N ASP A 129 22.00 -4.48 18.37
CA ASP A 129 23.00 -5.32 19.04
C ASP A 129 22.37 -6.60 19.64
N GLU A 130 21.44 -7.19 18.89
CA GLU A 130 20.69 -8.39 19.27
C GLU A 130 20.71 -9.43 18.16
N ASP A 131 20.46 -10.70 18.52
CA ASP A 131 20.30 -11.75 17.52
C ASP A 131 19.09 -11.43 16.61
N PRO A 132 19.22 -11.58 15.27
CA PRO A 132 18.10 -11.36 14.34
C PRO A 132 16.83 -12.17 14.66
N ASN A 133 16.96 -13.30 15.37
CA ASN A 133 15.84 -14.14 15.76
C ASN A 133 15.29 -13.84 17.16
N SER A 134 15.86 -12.87 17.87
CA SER A 134 15.40 -12.44 19.18
C SER A 134 13.92 -11.99 19.12
N PRO A 135 13.16 -12.17 20.21
CA PRO A 135 11.77 -11.72 20.26
C PRO A 135 11.61 -10.21 19.99
N ALA A 136 12.53 -9.38 20.50
CA ALA A 136 12.48 -7.93 20.35
C ALA A 136 12.69 -7.49 18.89
N VAL A 137 13.67 -8.09 18.18
CA VAL A 137 13.92 -7.78 16.76
C VAL A 137 12.75 -8.24 15.88
N LYS A 138 12.15 -9.41 16.17
CA LYS A 138 10.96 -9.88 15.45
C LYS A 138 9.76 -8.96 15.65
N GLU A 139 9.53 -8.50 16.88
CA GLU A 139 8.46 -7.56 17.19
C GLU A 139 8.65 -6.24 16.44
N GLU A 140 9.86 -5.68 16.44
CA GLU A 140 10.21 -4.48 15.68
C GLU A 140 10.04 -4.69 14.17
N PHE A 141 10.46 -5.85 13.65
CA PHE A 141 10.29 -6.22 12.25
C PHE A 141 8.80 -6.30 11.85
N TYR A 142 7.96 -6.95 12.65
CA TYR A 142 6.52 -7.04 12.37
C TYR A 142 5.86 -5.65 12.41
N ALA A 143 6.22 -4.79 13.36
CA ALA A 143 5.76 -3.41 13.40
C ALA A 143 6.18 -2.62 12.15
N ILE A 144 7.42 -2.79 11.68
CA ILE A 144 7.90 -2.21 10.42
C ILE A 144 7.12 -2.76 9.22
N LYS A 145 6.86 -4.07 9.19
CA LYS A 145 6.14 -4.72 8.09
C LYS A 145 4.70 -4.22 7.97
N ASP A 146 3.99 -4.12 9.08
CA ASP A 146 2.63 -3.59 9.12
C ASP A 146 2.60 -2.13 8.65
N THR A 147 3.57 -1.32 9.07
CA THR A 147 3.65 0.10 8.67
C THR A 147 4.03 0.29 7.19
N VAL A 148 4.90 -0.56 6.63
CA VAL A 148 5.25 -0.52 5.20
C VAL A 148 4.05 -0.94 4.33
N LEU A 149 3.24 -1.88 4.79
CA LEU A 149 1.99 -2.28 4.13
C LEU A 149 0.92 -1.18 4.17
N GLU A 150 0.90 -0.35 5.21
CA GLU A 150 0.06 0.86 5.23
C GLU A 150 0.60 1.95 4.30
N ALA A 151 1.92 2.12 4.25
CA ALA A 151 2.56 3.13 3.39
C ALA A 151 2.36 2.84 1.89
N SER A 152 2.37 1.57 1.48
CA SER A 152 2.14 1.16 0.08
C SER A 152 0.71 1.39 -0.42
N LYS A 153 -0.23 1.71 0.48
CA LYS A 153 -1.62 2.10 0.14
C LYS A 153 -1.78 3.61 -0.11
N GLY A 154 -0.73 4.41 0.09
CA GLY A 154 -0.78 5.86 -0.05
C GLY A 154 -0.66 6.35 -1.50
N SER A 155 -1.58 7.20 -1.93
CA SER A 155 -1.50 7.91 -3.21
C SER A 155 -1.01 9.35 -3.01
N PHE A 156 -0.38 9.94 -4.02
CA PHE A 156 0.03 11.35 -3.97
C PHE A 156 -1.15 12.31 -3.76
N ARG A 157 -2.37 11.88 -4.13
CA ARG A 157 -3.60 12.65 -3.86
C ARG A 157 -3.91 12.77 -2.36
N ASP A 158 -3.47 11.82 -1.55
CA ASP A 158 -3.72 11.80 -0.10
C ASP A 158 -3.02 12.95 0.63
N LEU A 159 -2.03 13.61 0.02
CA LEU A 159 -1.39 14.79 0.60
C LEU A 159 -2.37 15.96 0.77
N PHE A 160 -3.41 16.00 -0.05
CA PHE A 160 -4.37 17.09 -0.12
C PHE A 160 -5.67 16.78 0.62
N THR A 161 -5.79 15.63 1.28
CA THR A 161 -7.01 15.25 2.01
C THR A 161 -7.04 15.83 3.41
N MET A 162 -8.22 16.32 3.83
CA MET A 162 -8.54 16.67 5.22
C MET A 162 -9.46 15.59 5.82
N ASP A 163 -9.06 14.33 5.65
CA ASP A 163 -9.74 13.18 6.26
C ASP A 163 -9.48 13.12 7.78
N GLU A 164 -9.89 12.03 8.43
CA GLU A 164 -9.70 11.81 9.87
C GLU A 164 -8.23 12.00 10.30
N ASN A 165 -7.26 11.65 9.45
CA ASN A 165 -5.83 11.80 9.74
C ASN A 165 -5.28 13.22 9.49
N ARG A 166 -6.09 14.09 8.88
CA ARG A 166 -5.77 15.49 8.55
C ARG A 166 -4.46 15.63 7.77
N HIS A 167 -4.29 14.81 6.73
CA HIS A 167 -3.06 14.78 5.93
C HIS A 167 -2.62 16.16 5.43
N PHE A 168 -3.52 16.94 4.84
CA PHE A 168 -3.22 18.30 4.37
C PHE A 168 -2.79 19.24 5.49
N HIS A 169 -3.39 19.15 6.68
CA HIS A 169 -2.98 19.96 7.84
C HIS A 169 -1.50 19.72 8.19
N ARG A 170 -1.10 18.46 8.21
CA ARG A 170 0.27 18.06 8.55
C ARG A 170 1.26 18.46 7.46
N VAL A 171 0.89 18.33 6.19
CA VAL A 171 1.69 18.79 5.05
C VAL A 171 1.93 20.30 5.14
N VAL A 172 0.88 21.09 5.43
CA VAL A 172 1.00 22.55 5.60
C VAL A 172 1.92 22.88 6.78
N LEU A 173 1.76 22.23 7.94
CA LEU A 173 2.63 22.46 9.10
C LEU A 173 4.10 22.14 8.77
N ALA A 174 4.36 21.04 8.06
CA ALA A 174 5.70 20.65 7.63
C ALA A 174 6.31 21.67 6.65
N TYR A 175 5.54 22.09 5.63
CA TYR A 175 5.98 23.06 4.63
C TYR A 175 6.25 24.44 5.24
N VAL A 176 5.31 24.95 6.04
CA VAL A 176 5.44 26.25 6.71
C VAL A 176 6.59 26.26 7.72
N ASN A 177 6.88 25.12 8.36
CA ASN A 177 8.02 25.01 9.27
C ASN A 177 9.35 25.20 8.53
N GLN A 178 9.52 24.52 7.39
CA GLN A 178 10.69 24.67 6.51
C GLN A 178 10.79 26.08 5.92
N MET A 179 9.66 26.70 5.56
CA MET A 179 9.60 28.10 5.13
C MET A 179 10.09 29.05 6.24
N PHE A 180 9.59 28.90 7.47
CA PHE A 180 9.97 29.73 8.62
C PHE A 180 11.46 29.70 8.91
N GLN A 181 12.14 28.56 8.70
CA GLN A 181 13.59 28.51 8.82
C GLN A 181 14.27 29.54 7.92
N GLN A 182 13.83 29.63 6.67
CA GLN A 182 14.50 30.41 5.64
C GLN A 182 14.13 31.89 5.73
N ILE A 183 12.84 32.19 5.91
CA ILE A 183 12.36 33.57 6.03
C ILE A 183 12.68 34.21 7.39
N SER A 184 13.25 33.45 8.34
CA SER A 184 13.79 34.01 9.59
C SER A 184 14.97 34.96 9.35
N GLY A 185 15.65 34.85 8.20
CA GLY A 185 16.78 35.69 7.82
C GLY A 185 18.15 35.08 8.08
N ILE A 186 18.26 33.77 8.37
CA ILE A 186 19.56 33.14 8.65
C ILE A 186 20.57 33.28 7.49
N ASN A 187 20.13 33.12 6.24
CA ASN A 187 21.04 33.20 5.08
C ASN A 187 21.55 34.62 4.82
N LEU A 188 20.78 35.63 5.21
CA LEU A 188 21.21 37.02 5.13
C LEU A 188 22.48 37.20 5.96
N ILE A 189 22.50 36.65 7.16
CA ILE A 189 23.64 36.71 8.07
C ILE A 189 24.76 35.79 7.54
N THR A 190 24.45 34.51 7.27
CA THR A 190 25.47 33.53 6.87
C THR A 190 26.17 33.87 5.55
N TYR A 191 25.53 34.51 4.57
CA TYR A 191 26.19 34.80 3.29
C TYR A 191 26.83 36.18 3.23
N TYR A 192 26.29 37.14 3.97
CA TYR A 192 26.68 38.54 3.81
C TYR A 192 27.43 39.11 5.02
N ILE A 193 27.62 38.38 6.13
CA ILE A 193 28.38 38.85 7.32
C ILE A 193 29.67 39.61 6.95
N PRO A 194 30.60 39.08 6.12
CA PRO A 194 31.85 39.79 5.86
C PRO A 194 31.61 41.13 5.15
N ASN A 195 30.66 41.16 4.22
CA ASN A 195 30.27 42.37 3.49
C ASN A 195 29.54 43.37 4.39
N VAL A 196 28.68 42.91 5.28
CA VAL A 196 27.98 43.76 6.26
C VAL A 196 29.00 44.40 7.21
N ILE A 197 29.93 43.62 7.76
CA ILE A 197 30.97 44.14 8.66
C ILE A 197 31.93 45.10 7.94
N GLU A 198 32.28 44.83 6.69
CA GLU A 198 33.17 45.69 5.91
C GLU A 198 32.48 46.98 5.45
N ASN A 199 31.31 46.89 4.84
CA ASN A 199 30.63 48.02 4.20
C ASN A 199 29.81 48.87 5.16
N GLU A 200 29.17 48.27 6.17
CA GLU A 200 28.27 48.98 7.10
C GLU A 200 28.99 49.40 8.39
N VAL A 201 29.81 48.50 8.97
CA VAL A 201 30.58 48.80 10.19
C VAL A 201 31.90 49.51 9.88
N GLY A 202 32.44 49.36 8.67
CA GLY A 202 33.68 50.00 8.24
C GLY A 202 34.95 49.35 8.78
N LEU A 203 34.89 48.06 9.16
CA LEU A 203 36.10 47.32 9.57
C LEU A 203 36.94 46.92 8.36
N THR A 204 38.23 46.68 8.59
CA THR A 204 39.15 46.30 7.51
C THR A 204 38.77 44.93 6.92
N PRO A 205 39.05 44.67 5.64
CA PRO A 205 38.70 43.40 4.99
C PRO A 205 39.29 42.16 5.69
N PHE A 206 40.46 42.33 6.35
CA PHE A 206 41.07 41.30 7.19
C PHE A 206 40.23 41.01 8.43
N LEU A 207 39.84 42.06 9.17
CA LEU A 207 39.10 41.91 10.41
C LEU A 207 37.68 41.40 10.16
N SER A 208 37.03 41.84 9.08
CA SER A 208 35.70 41.37 8.67
C SER A 208 35.69 39.87 8.39
N LYS A 209 36.67 39.36 7.62
CA LYS A 209 36.79 37.92 7.33
C LYS A 209 37.17 37.11 8.57
N LEU A 210 38.05 37.63 9.42
CA LEU A 210 38.42 36.97 10.68
C LEU A 210 37.21 36.85 11.63
N ILE A 211 36.45 37.93 11.82
CA ILE A 211 35.24 37.93 12.65
C ILE A 211 34.20 36.97 12.07
N ALA A 212 34.05 36.90 10.74
CA ALA A 212 33.18 35.92 10.10
C ALA A 212 33.60 34.48 10.41
N ALA A 213 34.89 34.17 10.37
CA ALA A 213 35.40 32.84 10.74
C ALA A 213 35.13 32.53 12.23
N CYS A 214 35.34 33.49 13.13
CA CYS A 214 34.98 33.37 14.54
C CYS A 214 33.47 33.16 14.74
N ASN A 215 32.63 33.85 13.97
CA ASN A 215 31.18 33.68 13.97
C ASN A 215 30.77 32.26 13.54
N GLY A 216 31.39 31.71 12.50
CA GLY A 216 31.18 30.32 12.10
C GLY A 216 31.55 29.33 13.19
N THR A 217 32.65 29.57 13.91
CA THR A 217 33.05 28.74 15.06
C THR A 217 32.05 28.84 16.22
N GLU A 218 31.61 30.05 16.57
CA GLU A 218 30.57 30.24 17.59
C GLU A 218 29.28 29.53 17.19
N TYR A 219 28.86 29.68 15.93
CA TYR A 219 27.65 29.05 15.41
C TYR A 219 27.72 27.53 15.50
N PHE A 220 28.88 26.94 15.14
CA PHE A 220 29.12 25.51 15.31
C PHE A 220 29.04 25.06 16.77
N LEU A 221 29.68 25.79 17.69
CA LEU A 221 29.63 25.45 19.12
C LEU A 221 28.22 25.59 19.71
N ALA A 222 27.48 26.63 19.32
CA ALA A 222 26.11 26.86 19.76
C ALA A 222 25.16 25.74 19.30
N SER A 223 25.37 25.18 18.11
CA SER A 223 24.53 24.10 17.58
C SER A 223 24.53 22.84 18.46
N TRP A 224 25.64 22.55 19.15
CA TRP A 224 25.75 21.42 20.08
C TRP A 224 24.85 21.56 21.31
N ILE A 225 24.51 22.78 21.71
CA ILE A 225 23.58 23.01 22.82
C ILE A 225 22.22 22.39 22.50
N ALA A 226 21.73 22.52 21.25
CA ALA A 226 20.48 21.90 20.82
C ALA A 226 20.54 20.37 20.92
N VAL A 227 21.65 19.76 20.51
CA VAL A 227 21.87 18.30 20.55
C VAL A 227 21.65 17.74 21.96
N PHE A 228 22.16 18.42 22.99
CA PHE A 228 22.04 17.95 24.38
C PHE A 228 20.73 18.38 25.08
N THR A 229 20.01 19.36 24.55
CA THR A 229 18.83 19.96 25.20
C THR A 229 17.51 19.62 24.53
N VAL A 230 17.50 19.16 23.27
CA VAL A 230 16.28 18.90 22.48
C VAL A 230 15.31 17.96 23.15
N GLU A 231 15.81 16.84 23.71
CA GLU A 231 14.95 15.88 24.40
C GLU A 231 14.43 16.46 25.72
N LYS A 232 15.28 17.11 26.51
CA LYS A 232 14.91 17.63 27.84
C LYS A 232 13.91 18.79 27.77
N THR A 233 14.09 19.70 26.82
CA THR A 233 13.34 20.96 26.74
C THR A 233 12.06 20.81 25.92
N GLY A 234 12.11 19.97 24.88
CA GLY A 234 11.03 19.82 23.91
C GLY A 234 11.18 20.74 22.70
N ARG A 235 10.57 20.33 21.57
CA ARG A 235 10.74 20.99 20.27
C ARG A 235 10.02 22.33 20.26
N ARG A 236 8.79 22.38 20.80
CA ARG A 236 7.95 23.59 20.79
C ARG A 236 8.59 24.74 21.56
N LYS A 237 9.15 24.43 22.74
CA LYS A 237 9.79 25.45 23.59
C LYS A 237 11.06 26.02 22.95
N LEU A 238 11.85 25.17 22.28
CA LEU A 238 13.05 25.61 21.58
C LEU A 238 12.72 26.48 20.35
N MET A 239 11.71 26.10 19.56
CA MET A 239 11.25 26.94 18.44
C MET A 239 10.75 28.32 18.92
N LEU A 240 10.00 28.38 20.03
CA LEU A 240 9.56 29.65 20.62
C LEU A 240 10.75 30.47 21.15
N PHE A 241 11.68 29.84 21.86
CA PHE A 241 12.90 30.50 22.34
C PHE A 241 13.70 31.10 21.17
N GLY A 242 13.92 30.30 20.12
CA GLY A 242 14.64 30.74 18.94
C GLY A 242 13.94 31.91 18.25
N ALA A 243 12.62 31.83 18.02
CA ALA A 243 11.87 32.89 17.34
C ALA A 243 11.86 34.21 18.12
N VAL A 244 11.67 34.15 19.44
CA VAL A 244 11.74 35.34 20.31
C VAL A 244 13.15 35.93 20.32
N GLY A 245 14.17 35.09 20.52
CA GLY A 245 15.57 35.53 20.52
C GLY A 245 15.97 36.18 19.21
N MET A 246 15.67 35.53 18.08
CA MET A 246 15.93 36.06 16.74
C MET A 246 15.19 37.39 16.48
N SER A 247 13.94 37.52 16.92
CA SER A 247 13.18 38.77 16.78
C SER A 247 13.84 39.91 17.57
N ILE A 248 14.23 39.67 18.82
CA ILE A 248 14.93 40.65 19.66
C ILE A 248 16.27 41.05 19.02
N CYS A 249 17.05 40.07 18.56
CA CYS A 249 18.31 40.33 17.87
C CYS A 249 18.10 41.18 16.61
N MET A 250 17.10 40.88 15.80
CA MET A 250 16.78 41.66 14.60
C MET A 250 16.35 43.10 14.90
N ILE A 251 15.61 43.32 15.99
CA ILE A 251 15.27 44.68 16.47
C ILE A 251 16.54 45.43 16.88
N CYS A 252 17.42 44.75 17.64
CA CYS A 252 18.68 45.33 18.08
C CYS A 252 19.60 45.62 16.90
N LEU A 253 19.71 44.72 15.91
CA LEU A 253 20.45 44.93 14.67
C LEU A 253 19.94 46.14 13.90
N ALA A 254 18.63 46.26 13.70
CA ALA A 254 18.04 47.44 13.05
C ALA A 254 18.41 48.75 13.78
N ALA A 255 18.38 48.73 15.12
CA ALA A 255 18.73 49.88 15.93
C ALA A 255 20.23 50.21 15.86
N THR A 256 21.11 49.22 16.00
CA THR A 256 22.56 49.43 15.98
C THR A 256 23.06 49.83 14.60
N ASP A 257 22.58 49.17 13.54
CA ASP A 257 22.95 49.46 12.15
C ASP A 257 22.53 50.89 11.75
N SER A 258 21.33 51.33 12.16
CA SER A 258 20.87 52.71 11.91
C SER A 258 21.79 53.79 12.51
N GLN A 259 22.54 53.45 13.56
CA GLN A 259 23.52 54.35 14.19
C GLN A 259 24.93 54.13 13.64
N ALA A 260 25.30 52.90 13.29
CA ALA A 260 26.55 52.56 12.64
C ALA A 260 26.68 53.30 11.30
N LEU A 261 25.59 53.32 10.50
CA LEU A 261 25.45 54.11 9.27
C LEU A 261 25.66 55.62 9.46
N LYS A 262 25.51 56.14 10.68
CA LYS A 262 25.76 57.55 11.03
C LYS A 262 27.19 57.78 11.55
N GLY A 263 28.05 56.77 11.49
CA GLY A 263 29.45 56.82 11.94
C GLY A 263 29.67 56.45 13.41
N ASN A 264 28.68 55.89 14.11
CA ASN A 264 28.87 55.46 15.50
C ASN A 264 29.52 54.07 15.56
N THR A 265 30.84 54.05 15.75
CA THR A 265 31.65 52.82 15.83
C THR A 265 31.24 51.91 16.99
N GLY A 266 30.80 52.47 18.12
CA GLY A 266 30.32 51.68 19.26
C GLY A 266 29.04 50.89 18.94
N ALA A 267 28.14 51.48 18.14
CA ALA A 267 26.95 50.79 17.65
C ALA A 267 27.31 49.66 16.66
N GLY A 268 28.32 49.87 15.80
CA GLY A 268 28.81 48.83 14.90
C GLY A 268 29.40 47.62 15.62
N TYR A 269 30.12 47.81 16.73
CA TYR A 269 30.55 46.67 17.57
C TYR A 269 29.38 45.94 18.22
N ALA A 270 28.36 46.68 18.69
CA ALA A 270 27.15 46.07 19.23
C ALA A 270 26.40 45.25 18.16
N GLU A 271 26.35 45.74 16.92
CA GLU A 271 25.78 45.02 15.78
C GLU A 271 26.43 43.63 15.59
N VAL A 272 27.77 43.57 15.58
CA VAL A 272 28.51 42.30 15.50
C VAL A 272 28.12 41.35 16.63
N VAL A 273 27.96 41.84 17.85
CA VAL A 273 27.52 41.01 18.99
C VAL A 273 26.11 40.44 18.76
N PHE A 274 25.18 41.24 18.23
CA PHE A 274 23.82 40.78 17.94
C PHE A 274 23.76 39.82 16.74
N LEU A 275 24.68 39.91 15.77
CA LEU A 275 24.82 38.92 14.70
C LEU A 275 25.21 37.54 15.26
N PHE A 276 26.15 37.49 16.21
CA PHE A 276 26.52 36.26 16.91
C PHE A 276 25.34 35.72 17.71
N LEU A 277 24.70 36.57 18.52
CA LEU A 277 23.56 36.14 19.34
C LEU A 277 22.39 35.64 18.49
N PHE A 278 22.14 36.24 17.32
CA PHE A 278 21.16 35.74 16.37
C PHE A 278 21.48 34.31 15.93
N ASN A 279 22.73 34.03 15.54
CA ASN A 279 23.16 32.69 15.16
C ASN A 279 23.03 31.70 16.32
N THR A 280 23.39 32.09 17.55
CA THR A 280 23.17 31.27 18.75
C THR A 280 21.69 30.90 18.91
N CYS A 281 20.79 31.89 18.83
CA CYS A 281 19.35 31.67 18.98
C CYS A 281 18.79 30.78 17.85
N PHE A 282 19.23 30.97 16.61
CA PHE A 282 18.85 30.14 15.49
C PHE A 282 19.38 28.71 15.63
N ALA A 283 20.64 28.53 16.04
CA ALA A 283 21.28 27.23 16.24
C ALA A 283 20.52 26.39 17.27
N ILE A 284 20.15 27.01 18.39
CA ILE A 284 19.45 26.36 19.49
C ILE A 284 17.99 26.06 19.13
N GLY A 285 17.34 26.96 18.39
CA GLY A 285 15.89 26.94 18.20
C GLY A 285 15.38 26.38 16.87
N TRP A 286 16.07 26.60 15.75
CA TRP A 286 15.50 26.39 14.40
C TRP A 286 16.38 25.58 13.44
N LEU A 287 17.70 25.51 13.66
CA LEU A 287 18.64 24.83 12.75
C LEU A 287 18.26 23.36 12.49
N GLY A 288 18.18 22.54 13.53
CA GLY A 288 17.81 21.13 13.38
C GLY A 288 16.29 20.89 13.41
N MET A 289 15.49 21.84 13.93
CA MET A 289 14.06 21.62 14.15
C MET A 289 13.29 21.40 12.86
N THR A 290 13.72 22.00 11.75
CA THR A 290 12.97 21.93 10.50
C THR A 290 13.18 20.67 9.70
N TRP A 291 14.22 19.92 10.04
CA TRP A 291 14.45 18.56 9.55
C TRP A 291 13.79 17.53 10.47
N LEU A 292 13.81 17.81 11.78
CA LEU A 292 13.22 16.93 12.79
C LEU A 292 11.68 16.96 12.78
N TYR A 293 11.09 18.15 12.81
CA TYR A 293 9.66 18.31 13.09
C TYR A 293 8.75 17.73 11.99
N PRO A 294 9.00 17.97 10.67
CA PRO A 294 8.26 17.30 9.60
C PRO A 294 8.29 15.77 9.70
N ALA A 295 9.45 15.20 10.05
CA ALA A 295 9.61 13.75 10.20
C ALA A 295 8.82 13.18 11.39
N GLU A 296 8.52 13.99 12.42
CA GLU A 296 7.77 13.59 13.60
C GLU A 296 6.25 13.75 13.43
N ILE A 297 5.78 14.72 12.64
CA ILE A 297 4.33 14.99 12.49
C ILE A 297 3.67 14.26 11.32
N VAL A 298 4.42 13.89 10.27
CA VAL A 298 3.83 13.32 9.05
C VAL A 298 3.67 11.79 9.17
N PRO A 299 2.45 11.25 8.93
CA PRO A 299 2.18 9.82 9.02
C PRO A 299 2.91 9.06 7.91
N LEU A 300 3.20 7.78 8.17
CA LEU A 300 3.96 6.91 7.28
C LEU A 300 3.39 6.86 5.86
N LYS A 301 2.05 6.85 5.73
CA LYS A 301 1.31 6.81 4.46
C LYS A 301 1.71 7.87 3.44
N ILE A 302 2.00 9.09 3.90
CA ILE A 302 2.33 10.24 3.02
C ILE A 302 3.71 10.82 3.31
N ARG A 303 4.54 10.16 4.13
CA ARG A 303 5.80 10.73 4.65
C ARG A 303 6.77 11.14 3.56
N ALA A 304 7.13 10.22 2.67
CA ALA A 304 8.11 10.48 1.61
C ALA A 304 7.66 11.66 0.71
N PRO A 305 6.45 11.65 0.11
CA PRO A 305 6.02 12.76 -0.75
C PRO A 305 5.82 14.07 0.03
N ALA A 306 5.32 14.06 1.27
CA ALA A 306 5.14 15.27 2.06
C ALA A 306 6.48 15.90 2.48
N ASN A 307 7.46 15.10 2.89
CA ASN A 307 8.81 15.58 3.20
C ASN A 307 9.49 16.18 1.97
N ALA A 308 9.31 15.57 0.78
CA ALA A 308 9.83 16.13 -0.46
C ALA A 308 9.23 17.51 -0.77
N VAL A 309 7.91 17.69 -0.56
CA VAL A 309 7.23 18.98 -0.71
C VAL A 309 7.71 20.01 0.33
N ALA A 310 7.91 19.60 1.58
CA ALA A 310 8.41 20.51 2.62
C ALA A 310 9.86 20.95 2.34
N THR A 311 10.73 20.03 1.94
CA THR A 311 12.13 20.31 1.58
C THR A 311 12.24 21.17 0.32
N SER A 312 11.36 20.99 -0.66
CA SER A 312 11.32 21.89 -1.83
C SER A 312 10.93 23.32 -1.41
N GLY A 313 9.99 23.45 -0.46
CA GLY A 313 9.68 24.72 0.20
C GLY A 313 10.92 25.38 0.80
N ASN A 314 11.73 24.64 1.57
CA ASN A 314 12.98 25.14 2.13
C ASN A 314 13.87 25.79 1.06
N TRP A 315 14.18 25.08 -0.03
CA TRP A 315 15.08 25.61 -1.07
C TRP A 315 14.48 26.77 -1.88
N ILE A 316 13.17 26.79 -2.11
CA ILE A 316 12.47 27.90 -2.78
C ILE A 316 12.56 29.19 -1.95
N TRP A 317 12.25 29.10 -0.66
CA TRP A 317 12.29 30.26 0.23
C TRP A 317 13.73 30.70 0.53
N ASN A 318 14.69 29.76 0.57
CA ASN A 318 16.11 30.07 0.59
C ASN A 318 16.50 30.94 -0.61
N PHE A 319 16.22 30.47 -1.83
CA PHE A 319 16.50 31.20 -3.07
C PHE A 319 15.89 32.60 -3.07
N MET A 320 14.62 32.71 -2.66
CA MET A 320 13.94 33.99 -2.56
C MET A 320 14.66 34.96 -1.61
N VAL A 321 14.96 34.53 -0.38
CA VAL A 321 15.63 35.36 0.64
C VAL A 321 17.00 35.81 0.15
N VAL A 322 17.80 34.92 -0.43
CA VAL A 322 19.14 35.23 -0.94
C VAL A 322 19.07 36.24 -2.09
N MET A 323 18.11 36.12 -2.99
CA MET A 323 17.96 37.06 -4.12
C MET A 323 17.48 38.44 -3.68
N ILE A 324 16.58 38.54 -2.70
CA ILE A 324 16.05 39.83 -2.25
C ILE A 324 17.04 40.58 -1.33
N THR A 325 17.91 39.87 -0.61
CA THR A 325 18.74 40.45 0.45
C THR A 325 19.67 41.57 -0.04
N PRO A 326 20.48 41.41 -1.10
CA PRO A 326 21.33 42.49 -1.61
C PRO A 326 20.53 43.73 -2.01
N VAL A 327 19.41 43.53 -2.72
CA VAL A 327 18.53 44.62 -3.16
C VAL A 327 17.94 45.36 -1.96
N ALA A 328 17.56 44.64 -0.90
CA ALA A 328 17.03 45.23 0.31
C ALA A 328 18.08 46.07 1.05
N PHE A 329 19.32 45.57 1.20
CA PHE A 329 20.39 46.36 1.79
C PHE A 329 20.71 47.63 0.99
N ASP A 330 20.76 47.55 -0.34
CA ASP A 330 21.03 48.71 -1.19
C ASP A 330 19.92 49.77 -1.13
N THR A 331 18.66 49.35 -1.04
CA THR A 331 17.50 50.26 -1.15
C THR A 331 16.97 50.75 0.19
N ILE A 332 16.82 49.86 1.18
CA ILE A 332 16.17 50.15 2.47
C ILE A 332 17.13 49.99 3.67
N LYS A 333 18.35 49.50 3.46
CA LYS A 333 19.44 49.43 4.47
C LYS A 333 18.98 48.73 5.76
N TYR A 334 19.20 49.35 6.93
CA TYR A 334 18.81 48.84 8.26
C TYR A 334 17.33 48.45 8.39
N GLN A 335 16.44 48.99 7.55
CA GLN A 335 15.02 48.62 7.57
C GLN A 335 14.80 47.17 7.13
N THR A 336 15.78 46.57 6.43
CA THR A 336 15.80 45.13 6.12
C THR A 336 15.68 44.30 7.40
N TYR A 337 16.42 44.64 8.45
CA TYR A 337 16.35 43.95 9.74
C TYR A 337 14.98 44.10 10.42
N ILE A 338 14.27 45.21 10.20
CA ILE A 338 12.90 45.42 10.73
C ILE A 338 11.93 44.43 10.09
N ILE A 339 12.04 44.17 8.78
CA ILE A 339 11.20 43.18 8.09
C ILE A 339 11.39 41.80 8.74
N PHE A 340 12.64 41.38 8.92
CA PHE A 340 12.95 40.10 9.57
C PHE A 340 12.55 40.08 11.05
N ALA A 341 12.64 41.19 11.77
CA ALA A 341 12.16 41.30 13.15
C ALA A 341 10.65 41.02 13.24
N VAL A 342 9.86 41.61 12.34
CA VAL A 342 8.40 41.41 12.27
C VAL A 342 8.06 39.98 11.87
N ILE A 343 8.77 39.40 10.90
CA ILE A 343 8.58 38.00 10.50
C ILE A 343 8.86 37.08 11.69
N ASN A 344 10.00 37.25 12.38
CA ASN A 344 10.33 36.44 13.55
C ASN A 344 9.32 36.63 14.69
N ALA A 345 8.83 37.85 14.91
CA ALA A 345 7.74 38.11 15.86
C ALA A 345 6.44 37.40 15.48
N PHE A 346 6.13 37.30 14.18
CA PHE A 346 4.96 36.59 13.65
C PHE A 346 5.09 35.06 13.72
N ILE A 347 6.32 34.53 13.66
CA ILE A 347 6.58 33.10 13.85
C ILE A 347 6.17 32.66 15.27
N VAL A 348 6.35 33.51 16.29
CA VAL A 348 6.00 33.21 17.70
C VAL A 348 4.53 32.78 17.89
N PRO A 349 3.51 33.59 17.50
CA PRO A 349 2.12 33.16 17.62
C PRO A 349 1.81 31.95 16.73
N CYS A 350 2.43 31.83 15.56
CA CYS A 350 2.23 30.66 14.70
C CYS A 350 2.67 29.37 15.40
N VAL A 351 3.88 29.33 15.96
CA VAL A 351 4.38 28.21 16.74
C VAL A 351 3.52 27.99 18.00
N TYR A 352 3.10 29.07 18.65
CA TYR A 352 2.32 28.96 19.87
C TYR A 352 0.95 28.29 19.64
N PHE A 353 0.24 28.64 18.57
CA PHE A 353 -1.13 28.18 18.30
C PHE A 353 -1.23 26.90 17.46
N PHE A 354 -0.29 26.65 16.55
CA PHE A 354 -0.43 25.58 15.55
C PHE A 354 0.53 24.39 15.73
N TYR A 355 1.62 24.55 16.47
CA TYR A 355 2.67 23.52 16.56
C TYR A 355 2.55 22.72 17.87
N PRO A 356 2.05 21.46 17.85
CA PRO A 356 2.02 20.59 19.03
C PRO A 356 3.42 20.18 19.50
N GLU A 357 3.54 19.76 20.75
CA GLU A 357 4.81 19.20 21.27
C GLU A 357 4.94 17.73 20.85
N THR A 358 6.06 17.40 20.20
CA THR A 358 6.36 16.06 19.67
C THR A 358 7.37 15.29 20.53
N ALA A 359 8.01 15.96 21.50
CA ALA A 359 9.01 15.32 22.35
C ALA A 359 8.42 14.14 23.14
N TYR A 360 9.16 13.03 23.14
CA TYR A 360 8.78 11.76 23.79
C TYR A 360 7.44 11.18 23.31
N ARG A 361 7.02 11.52 22.08
CA ARG A 361 5.85 10.90 21.42
C ARG A 361 6.31 9.92 20.36
N SER A 362 5.67 8.75 20.32
CA SER A 362 5.76 7.85 19.18
C SER A 362 5.07 8.45 17.96
N LEU A 363 5.40 7.93 16.77
CA LEU A 363 4.78 8.40 15.53
C LEU A 363 3.27 8.10 15.52
N GLU A 364 2.89 6.98 16.11
CA GLU A 364 1.51 6.53 16.27
C GLU A 364 0.77 7.42 17.27
N GLU A 365 1.40 7.85 18.36
CA GLU A 365 0.80 8.83 19.28
C GLU A 365 0.50 10.17 18.59
N MET A 366 1.39 10.60 17.68
CA MET A 366 1.13 11.77 16.86
C MET A 366 -0.09 11.56 15.97
N ASP A 367 -0.26 10.37 15.41
CA ASP A 367 -1.45 10.04 14.63
C ASP A 367 -2.74 10.16 15.44
N ALA A 368 -2.75 9.64 16.66
CA ALA A 368 -3.88 9.77 17.58
C ALA A 368 -4.24 11.24 17.87
N ILE A 369 -3.23 12.09 18.09
CA ILE A 369 -3.41 13.51 18.39
C ILE A 369 -4.11 14.22 17.22
N PHE A 370 -3.64 14.01 15.99
CA PHE A 370 -4.21 14.65 14.81
C PHE A 370 -5.61 14.11 14.47
N VAL A 371 -5.86 12.83 14.75
CA VAL A 371 -7.20 12.22 14.61
C VAL A 371 -8.21 12.79 15.62
N LYS A 372 -7.77 13.04 16.86
CA LYS A 372 -8.62 13.67 17.89
C LYS A 372 -8.78 15.19 17.71
N THR A 373 -7.97 15.80 16.84
CA THR A 373 -8.03 17.23 16.56
C THR A 373 -9.30 17.56 15.78
N LYS A 374 -10.10 18.53 16.26
CA LYS A 374 -11.35 18.97 15.60
C LYS A 374 -11.18 20.25 14.77
N SER A 375 -10.21 21.09 15.14
CA SER A 375 -9.85 22.33 14.43
C SER A 375 -8.33 22.49 14.37
N VAL A 376 -7.82 23.21 13.37
CA VAL A 376 -6.38 23.51 13.23
C VAL A 376 -5.79 24.15 14.49
N PHE A 377 -6.59 24.90 15.25
CA PHE A 377 -6.16 25.53 16.51
C PHE A 377 -6.21 24.59 17.73
N SER A 378 -6.95 23.48 17.64
CA SER A 378 -7.11 22.56 18.78
C SER A 378 -5.95 21.58 18.94
N VAL A 379 -5.10 21.43 17.91
CA VAL A 379 -4.03 20.42 17.87
C VAL A 379 -3.07 20.53 19.06
N VAL A 380 -2.70 21.76 19.45
CA VAL A 380 -1.80 22.01 20.59
C VAL A 380 -2.46 21.63 21.91
N SER A 381 -3.74 21.96 22.07
CA SER A 381 -4.49 21.63 23.29
C SER A 381 -4.70 20.11 23.43
N VAL A 382 -5.00 19.43 22.33
CA VAL A 382 -5.16 17.97 22.29
C VAL A 382 -3.82 17.31 22.63
N ALA A 383 -2.73 17.70 21.96
CA ALA A 383 -1.40 17.14 22.23
C ALA A 383 -0.94 17.28 23.69
N ARG A 384 -1.34 18.37 24.36
CA ARG A 384 -1.03 18.63 25.77
C ARG A 384 -1.83 17.75 26.72
N ASN A 385 -3.09 17.47 26.40
CA ASN A 385 -4.01 16.75 27.27
C ASN A 385 -3.94 15.21 27.07
N GLU A 386 -3.45 14.75 25.93
CA GLU A 386 -3.27 13.33 25.66
C GLU A 386 -2.18 12.70 26.56
N PRO A 387 -2.42 11.54 27.17
CA PRO A 387 -1.43 10.86 28.02
C PRO A 387 -0.25 10.35 27.18
N ARG A 388 0.95 10.33 27.77
CA ARG A 388 2.18 9.85 27.10
C ARG A 388 2.36 8.35 27.28
N ARG A 389 2.67 7.64 26.19
CA ARG A 389 2.90 6.20 26.20
C ARG A 389 4.30 5.82 26.68
N TYR A 390 5.29 6.65 26.40
CA TYR A 390 6.68 6.44 26.80
C TYR A 390 7.14 7.49 27.80
N GLY A 391 7.91 7.05 28.80
CA GLY A 391 8.58 7.90 29.78
C GLY A 391 9.89 8.48 29.25
N LYS A 392 10.53 9.34 30.05
CA LYS A 392 11.75 10.07 29.63
C LYS A 392 12.96 9.16 29.41
N HIS A 393 12.92 7.95 29.95
CA HIS A 393 13.99 6.95 29.82
C HIS A 393 13.61 5.79 28.89
N GLY A 394 12.51 5.92 28.13
CA GLY A 394 12.02 4.87 27.24
C GLY A 394 11.22 3.77 27.95
N GLU A 395 10.91 3.93 29.25
CA GLU A 395 9.96 3.05 29.93
C GLU A 395 8.57 3.15 29.30
N VAL A 396 7.90 2.01 29.12
CA VAL A 396 6.52 1.97 28.66
C VAL A 396 5.64 2.35 29.85
N LEU A 397 5.05 3.55 29.81
CA LEU A 397 4.16 4.06 30.86
C LEU A 397 2.72 3.55 30.68
N ILE A 398 2.32 3.26 29.45
CA ILE A 398 0.99 2.77 29.08
C ILE A 398 1.18 1.66 28.04
N SER A 399 0.64 0.47 28.30
CA SER A 399 0.72 -0.65 27.34
C SER A 399 -0.05 -0.29 26.06
N TYR A 400 0.37 -0.83 24.90
CA TYR A 400 -0.35 -0.60 23.63
C TYR A 400 -1.85 -0.85 23.78
N ASP A 401 -2.19 -1.96 24.44
CA ASP A 401 -3.56 -2.45 24.62
C ASP A 401 -4.45 -1.51 25.46
N GLU A 402 -3.85 -0.63 26.26
CA GLU A 402 -4.53 0.33 27.14
C GLU A 402 -4.73 1.70 26.47
N THR A 403 -4.20 1.91 25.27
CA THR A 403 -4.30 3.20 24.57
C THR A 403 -5.67 3.40 23.94
N ASP A 404 -6.13 4.66 23.85
CA ASP A 404 -7.35 5.02 23.13
C ASP A 404 -7.33 4.60 21.65
N MET A 405 -6.17 4.38 21.05
CA MET A 405 -6.06 3.83 19.69
C MET A 405 -6.23 2.32 19.65
N ALA A 406 -5.70 1.56 20.61
CA ALA A 406 -6.02 0.14 20.73
C ALA A 406 -7.50 -0.05 21.12
N HIS A 407 -8.02 0.81 22.00
CA HIS A 407 -9.45 0.87 22.30
C HIS A 407 -10.28 1.32 21.11
N ARG A 408 -9.84 2.27 20.27
CA ARG A 408 -10.52 2.66 19.02
C ARG A 408 -10.41 1.62 17.93
N ARG A 409 -9.31 0.88 17.83
CA ARG A 409 -9.20 -0.29 16.93
C ARG A 409 -10.04 -1.46 17.46
N ARG A 410 -10.18 -1.60 18.79
CA ARG A 410 -11.12 -2.56 19.42
C ARG A 410 -12.56 -2.07 19.43
N SER A 411 -12.82 -0.75 19.37
CA SER A 411 -14.15 -0.11 19.37
C SER A 411 -14.57 0.34 17.98
N SER A 412 -13.72 0.33 16.96
CA SER A 412 -14.15 0.22 15.58
C SER A 412 -14.55 -1.24 15.30
N VAL A 413 -13.99 -2.19 16.07
CA VAL A 413 -14.42 -3.59 16.13
C VAL A 413 -15.56 -3.82 17.16
N GLY A 414 -15.81 -2.89 18.10
CA GLY A 414 -16.70 -3.10 19.27
C GLY A 414 -17.64 -1.94 19.63
N GLY A 415 -17.55 -0.80 18.97
CA GLY A 415 -18.35 0.42 19.20
C GLY A 415 -19.74 0.35 18.59
N ALA A 416 -19.99 -0.65 17.73
CA ALA A 416 -21.33 -1.10 17.39
C ALA A 416 -22.10 -1.64 18.62
N ALA A 417 -21.41 -2.02 19.71
CA ALA A 417 -22.06 -2.59 20.90
C ALA A 417 -22.41 -1.56 22.00
N VAL A 418 -21.81 -0.36 22.03
CA VAL A 418 -21.90 0.54 23.20
C VAL A 418 -22.91 1.70 23.03
N ARG A 419 -23.44 1.92 21.82
CA ARG A 419 -24.56 2.87 21.63
C ARG A 419 -25.92 2.35 22.13
N ARG A 420 -26.01 1.08 22.56
CA ARG A 420 -27.26 0.49 23.09
C ARG A 420 -27.57 0.86 24.55
N ASP A 421 -26.62 1.39 25.32
CA ASP A 421 -26.74 1.38 26.80
C ASP A 421 -27.14 2.72 27.45
N LYS A 422 -27.66 3.68 26.67
CA LYS A 422 -28.11 5.00 27.19
C LYS A 422 -29.61 5.27 27.08
N ASN A 423 -30.41 4.30 26.65
CA ASN A 423 -31.87 4.48 26.52
C ASN A 423 -32.73 3.57 27.40
N GLU A 424 -32.16 2.93 28.43
CA GLU A 424 -32.95 2.13 29.38
C GLU A 424 -32.59 2.46 30.83
N LYS A 425 -33.17 3.56 31.31
CA LYS A 425 -33.55 3.71 32.72
C LYS A 425 -34.96 4.28 32.78
N GLY A 426 -35.94 3.39 32.78
CA GLY A 426 -37.33 3.74 33.05
C GLY A 426 -38.26 2.58 32.72
N GLY A 427 -38.78 1.92 33.76
CA GLY A 427 -40.02 1.14 33.69
C GLY A 427 -39.84 -0.38 33.67
N ASP A 428 -39.71 -0.96 34.86
CA ASP A 428 -40.22 -2.31 35.13
C ASP A 428 -41.76 -2.27 34.95
N GLU A 429 -42.30 -3.15 34.13
CA GLU A 429 -43.57 -3.83 34.42
C GLU A 429 -43.62 -5.16 33.66
N GLN A 430 -43.73 -6.23 34.45
CA GLN A 430 -43.88 -7.61 34.02
C GLN A 430 -45.24 -7.81 33.36
N GLU A 431 -45.29 -8.54 32.25
CA GLU A 431 -46.39 -9.49 32.05
C GLU A 431 -45.97 -10.70 31.20
N THR A 432 -46.46 -11.85 31.62
CA THR A 432 -46.02 -13.19 31.23
C THR A 432 -47.15 -13.89 30.47
N ARG A 433 -46.79 -14.72 29.48
CA ARG A 433 -47.61 -15.77 28.83
C ARG A 433 -48.68 -15.23 27.85
N SER A 434 -49.04 -15.91 26.76
CA SER A 434 -48.95 -17.32 26.39
C SER A 434 -48.79 -17.51 24.88
N TYR A 435 -48.12 -18.59 24.46
CA TYR A 435 -48.23 -19.14 23.11
C TYR A 435 -49.64 -19.67 22.92
N ASP A 436 -50.34 -19.16 21.91
CA ASP A 436 -51.50 -19.84 21.36
C ASP A 436 -51.34 -19.99 19.84
N SER A 437 -51.51 -21.23 19.42
CA SER A 437 -51.32 -21.69 18.06
C SER A 437 -52.61 -21.55 17.26
N GLN A 438 -52.45 -21.13 16.00
CA GLN A 438 -53.29 -21.38 14.82
C GLN A 438 -53.89 -20.13 14.18
N SER A 439 -53.86 -20.19 12.84
CA SER A 439 -54.61 -19.38 11.86
C SER A 439 -54.06 -17.97 11.59
N THR A 440 -53.31 -17.84 10.48
CA THR A 440 -53.64 -16.83 9.45
C THR A 440 -52.94 -17.14 8.14
N ALA A 441 -53.74 -17.36 7.10
CA ALA A 441 -53.35 -17.11 5.72
C ALA A 441 -53.09 -15.60 5.52
N GLN A 442 -52.21 -15.28 4.57
CA GLN A 442 -51.92 -13.94 4.05
C GLN A 442 -51.37 -12.93 5.09
N MET A 443 -50.05 -12.97 5.31
CA MET A 443 -49.31 -11.79 5.76
C MET A 443 -48.61 -11.18 4.55
N ILE A 444 -49.00 -9.96 4.21
CA ILE A 444 -48.22 -9.05 3.38
C ILE A 444 -46.94 -8.78 4.17
N GLU A 445 -45.80 -9.29 3.68
CA GLU A 445 -44.49 -9.06 4.29
C GLU A 445 -44.24 -7.55 4.38
N SER A 446 -43.87 -7.07 5.57
CA SER A 446 -43.42 -5.70 5.75
C SER A 446 -42.21 -5.43 4.85
N PRO A 447 -42.06 -4.25 4.23
CA PRO A 447 -40.92 -3.90 3.35
C PRO A 447 -39.52 -4.04 3.99
N SER A 448 -39.42 -4.24 5.31
CA SER A 448 -38.16 -4.37 6.04
C SER A 448 -37.48 -5.74 5.91
N GLN A 449 -38.16 -6.81 5.44
CA GLN A 449 -37.65 -8.20 5.49
C GLN A 449 -37.21 -8.83 4.14
N GLN A 450 -37.29 -8.13 3.01
CA GLN A 450 -37.01 -8.73 1.69
C GLN A 450 -35.53 -9.16 1.51
N PRO A 451 -35.27 -10.38 0.99
CA PRO A 451 -33.93 -10.97 0.90
C PRO A 451 -33.11 -10.44 -0.30
N VAL A 452 -31.78 -10.60 -0.23
CA VAL A 452 -30.87 -10.44 -1.37
C VAL A 452 -31.02 -11.62 -2.33
N VAL A 453 -31.25 -11.36 -3.61
CA VAL A 453 -31.35 -12.39 -4.63
C VAL A 453 -30.01 -12.58 -5.34
N ILE A 454 -29.49 -13.81 -5.32
CA ILE A 454 -28.27 -14.17 -6.03
C ILE A 454 -28.65 -15.05 -7.22
N VAL A 455 -28.36 -14.61 -8.44
CA VAL A 455 -28.63 -15.40 -9.65
C VAL A 455 -27.39 -16.19 -10.03
N GLY A 456 -27.39 -17.49 -9.75
CA GLY A 456 -26.33 -18.45 -10.08
C GLY A 456 -25.63 -19.04 -8.85
N ARG A 457 -25.56 -20.38 -8.78
CA ARG A 457 -24.86 -21.14 -7.71
C ARG A 457 -23.38 -21.39 -8.02
N GLY A 458 -22.78 -20.58 -8.87
CA GLY A 458 -21.34 -20.62 -9.11
C GLY A 458 -20.56 -20.55 -7.78
N LEU A 459 -19.28 -20.92 -7.78
CA LEU A 459 -18.48 -20.87 -6.55
C LEU A 459 -18.55 -19.49 -5.89
N VAL A 460 -18.52 -18.42 -6.70
CA VAL A 460 -18.62 -17.03 -6.24
C VAL A 460 -19.99 -16.71 -5.63
N GLY A 461 -21.09 -17.10 -6.30
CA GLY A 461 -22.44 -16.90 -5.78
C GLY A 461 -22.68 -17.62 -4.46
N LEU A 462 -22.16 -18.84 -4.31
CA LEU A 462 -22.22 -19.56 -3.04
C LEU A 462 -21.30 -18.97 -1.96
N CYS A 463 -20.12 -18.45 -2.33
CA CYS A 463 -19.28 -17.70 -1.39
C CYS A 463 -20.00 -16.45 -0.87
N LEU A 464 -20.68 -15.70 -1.75
CA LEU A 464 -21.49 -14.54 -1.36
C LEU A 464 -22.64 -14.98 -0.45
N ALA A 465 -23.36 -16.04 -0.79
CA ALA A 465 -24.45 -16.56 0.03
C ALA A 465 -23.97 -17.00 1.43
N GLN A 466 -22.83 -17.68 1.53
CA GLN A 466 -22.21 -18.03 2.82
C GLN A 466 -21.80 -16.79 3.62
N ALA A 467 -21.25 -15.77 2.95
CA ALA A 467 -20.86 -14.52 3.59
C ALA A 467 -22.08 -13.76 4.16
N LEU A 468 -23.16 -13.67 3.37
CA LEU A 468 -24.42 -13.04 3.79
C LEU A 468 -25.09 -13.83 4.91
N LYS A 469 -25.13 -15.16 4.82
CA LYS A 469 -25.64 -16.03 5.88
C LYS A 469 -24.84 -15.87 7.18
N LYS A 470 -23.51 -15.84 7.10
CA LYS A 470 -22.62 -15.59 8.25
C LYS A 470 -22.88 -14.22 8.87
N ALA A 471 -23.27 -13.25 8.06
CA ALA A 471 -23.65 -11.90 8.48
C ALA A 471 -25.14 -11.76 8.82
N ASP A 472 -25.92 -12.83 8.92
CA ASP A 472 -27.36 -12.77 9.23
C ASP A 472 -28.15 -11.84 8.28
N ILE A 473 -27.76 -11.80 6.99
CA ILE A 473 -28.46 -11.08 5.93
C ILE A 473 -29.24 -12.12 5.11
N PRO A 474 -30.58 -12.04 5.06
CA PRO A 474 -31.41 -12.98 4.29
C PRO A 474 -31.02 -12.97 2.81
N CYS A 475 -30.75 -14.14 2.25
CA CYS A 475 -30.48 -14.28 0.83
C CYS A 475 -31.02 -15.61 0.27
N THR A 476 -31.35 -15.60 -1.01
CA THR A 476 -31.81 -16.78 -1.75
C THR A 476 -31.04 -16.89 -3.06
N VAL A 477 -30.52 -18.08 -3.36
CA VAL A 477 -29.80 -18.37 -4.60
C VAL A 477 -30.77 -18.99 -5.60
N TYR A 478 -30.85 -18.42 -6.80
CA TYR A 478 -31.64 -18.96 -7.91
C TYR A 478 -30.71 -19.54 -8.95
N GLU A 479 -30.94 -20.79 -9.34
CA GLU A 479 -30.07 -21.53 -10.25
C GLU A 479 -30.87 -22.16 -11.40
N ARG A 480 -30.30 -22.10 -12.61
CA ARG A 480 -30.88 -22.66 -13.83
C ARG A 480 -30.75 -24.17 -13.96
N ASP A 481 -29.75 -24.79 -13.34
CA ASP A 481 -29.65 -26.24 -13.27
C ASP A 481 -30.77 -26.85 -12.41
N ASP A 482 -31.12 -28.10 -12.69
CA ASP A 482 -32.24 -28.79 -12.04
C ASP A 482 -31.90 -29.34 -10.64
N ALA A 483 -30.62 -29.55 -10.35
CA ALA A 483 -30.16 -30.07 -9.06
C ALA A 483 -28.73 -29.67 -8.73
N LEU A 484 -28.34 -29.86 -7.46
CA LEU A 484 -26.97 -29.62 -6.97
C LEU A 484 -25.94 -30.52 -7.67
N GLU A 485 -26.32 -31.77 -7.94
CA GLU A 485 -25.47 -32.81 -8.51
C GLU A 485 -25.29 -32.70 -10.03
N THR A 486 -26.09 -31.86 -10.69
CA THR A 486 -25.97 -31.57 -12.11
C THR A 486 -24.66 -30.80 -12.35
N ASP A 487 -23.55 -31.50 -12.59
CA ASP A 487 -22.29 -30.87 -12.98
C ASP A 487 -22.07 -31.04 -14.49
N LYS A 488 -22.51 -30.02 -15.26
CA LYS A 488 -22.25 -29.97 -16.71
C LYS A 488 -20.79 -29.61 -17.01
N GLY A 489 -20.06 -29.06 -16.04
CA GLY A 489 -18.65 -28.70 -16.12
C GLY A 489 -17.75 -29.89 -15.77
N GLY A 490 -16.71 -30.16 -16.56
CA GLY A 490 -15.74 -31.21 -16.25
C GLY A 490 -14.98 -30.94 -14.93
N GLY A 491 -14.37 -31.99 -14.36
CA GLY A 491 -13.61 -31.92 -13.12
C GLY A 491 -12.41 -30.97 -13.23
N TRP A 492 -12.55 -29.77 -12.68
CA TRP A 492 -11.47 -28.80 -12.54
C TRP A 492 -11.01 -28.75 -11.08
N ALA A 493 -9.74 -28.51 -10.85
CA ALA A 493 -9.24 -28.11 -9.53
C ALA A 493 -9.09 -26.59 -9.48
N ILE A 494 -9.35 -26.00 -8.32
CA ILE A 494 -9.26 -24.56 -8.09
C ILE A 494 -8.04 -24.27 -7.24
N THR A 495 -7.18 -23.35 -7.70
CA THR A 495 -6.12 -22.80 -6.86
C THR A 495 -6.61 -21.53 -6.18
N ILE A 496 -6.54 -21.51 -4.86
CA ILE A 496 -6.84 -20.36 -4.01
C ILE A 496 -5.51 -19.92 -3.42
N HIS A 497 -5.08 -18.69 -3.69
CA HIS A 497 -3.78 -18.19 -3.22
C HIS A 497 -3.94 -16.89 -2.44
N TRP A 498 -3.88 -15.72 -3.09
CA TRP A 498 -3.99 -14.43 -2.41
C TRP A 498 -5.40 -14.16 -1.88
N ALA A 499 -6.42 -14.88 -2.36
CA ALA A 499 -7.80 -14.78 -1.88
C ALA A 499 -8.15 -15.72 -0.71
N LEU A 500 -7.18 -16.44 -0.14
CA LEU A 500 -7.43 -17.33 1.02
C LEU A 500 -8.09 -16.59 2.19
N GLN A 501 -7.67 -15.35 2.42
CA GLN A 501 -8.24 -14.51 3.47
C GLN A 501 -9.67 -14.06 3.16
N ALA A 502 -9.94 -13.60 1.93
CA ALA A 502 -11.29 -13.26 1.51
C ALA A 502 -12.24 -14.47 1.63
N LEU A 503 -11.74 -15.67 1.32
CA LEU A 503 -12.52 -16.90 1.52
C LEU A 503 -12.80 -17.16 3.00
N GLN A 504 -11.84 -16.92 3.89
CA GLN A 504 -12.04 -17.03 5.34
C GLN A 504 -13.07 -16.03 5.87
N GLU A 505 -13.15 -14.84 5.27
CA GLU A 505 -14.18 -13.85 5.59
C GLU A 505 -15.57 -14.34 5.18
N CYS A 506 -15.70 -14.92 3.98
CA CYS A 506 -16.96 -15.44 3.49
C CYS A 506 -17.48 -16.65 4.28
N LEU A 507 -16.58 -17.47 4.84
CA LEU A 507 -16.97 -18.75 5.44
C LEU A 507 -17.03 -18.73 6.97
N PRO A 508 -18.01 -19.44 7.58
CA PRO A 508 -17.95 -19.86 8.97
C PRO A 508 -16.69 -20.69 9.28
N ALA A 509 -16.18 -20.61 10.52
CA ALA A 509 -14.92 -21.24 10.90
C ALA A 509 -14.92 -22.78 10.79
N ASN A 510 -16.09 -23.43 10.88
CA ASN A 510 -16.24 -24.87 10.66
C ASN A 510 -16.09 -25.22 9.16
N LEU A 511 -16.77 -24.51 8.27
CA LEU A 511 -16.67 -24.75 6.83
C LEU A 511 -15.29 -24.42 6.28
N PHE A 512 -14.67 -23.34 6.76
CA PHE A 512 -13.30 -22.99 6.36
C PHE A 512 -12.29 -24.08 6.74
N ARG A 513 -12.43 -24.72 7.91
CA ARG A 513 -11.55 -25.83 8.33
C ARG A 513 -11.71 -27.06 7.44
N GLN A 514 -12.90 -27.33 6.93
CA GLN A 514 -13.17 -28.45 6.02
C GLN A 514 -12.55 -28.28 4.63
N LEU A 515 -12.03 -27.09 4.27
CA LEU A 515 -11.26 -26.90 3.04
C LEU A 515 -10.05 -27.84 2.95
N ALA A 516 -9.49 -28.23 4.09
CA ALA A 516 -8.38 -29.18 4.14
C ALA A 516 -8.77 -30.59 3.67
N ASP A 517 -10.03 -31.00 3.86
CA ASP A 517 -10.54 -32.33 3.52
C ASP A 517 -10.90 -32.46 2.03
N ILE A 518 -11.02 -31.34 1.33
CA ILE A 518 -11.34 -31.28 -0.11
C ILE A 518 -10.14 -30.88 -0.98
N GLN A 519 -8.94 -30.83 -0.39
CA GLN A 519 -7.72 -30.63 -1.16
C GLN A 519 -7.51 -31.79 -2.14
N VAL A 520 -7.04 -31.45 -3.35
CA VAL A 520 -6.76 -32.43 -4.41
C VAL A 520 -5.87 -33.56 -3.92
N ASP A 521 -4.86 -33.20 -3.13
CA ASP A 521 -3.94 -34.10 -2.45
C ASP A 521 -3.60 -33.50 -1.08
N ARG A 522 -4.10 -34.12 -0.01
CA ARG A 522 -3.98 -33.59 1.34
C ARG A 522 -2.54 -33.52 1.84
N GLU A 523 -1.74 -34.55 1.55
CA GLU A 523 -0.35 -34.61 2.01
C GLU A 523 0.51 -33.61 1.26
N GLN A 524 0.34 -33.53 -0.06
CA GLN A 524 1.09 -32.59 -0.87
C GLN A 524 0.63 -31.16 -0.69
N GLY A 525 -0.64 -30.93 -0.37
CA GLY A 525 -1.15 -29.60 -0.02
C GLY A 525 -0.51 -29.02 1.26
N ILE A 526 -0.13 -29.87 2.22
CA ILE A 526 0.61 -29.43 3.42
C ILE A 526 2.06 -29.07 3.09
N ARG A 527 2.67 -29.79 2.12
CA ARG A 527 4.07 -29.61 1.71
C ARG A 527 4.23 -28.71 0.48
N ASP A 528 3.15 -28.09 0.02
CA ASP A 528 3.13 -27.31 -1.21
C ASP A 528 4.05 -26.10 -1.06
N THR A 529 5.11 -26.07 -1.87
CA THR A 529 6.06 -24.97 -1.92
C THR A 529 5.45 -23.73 -2.56
N GLY A 530 4.26 -23.84 -3.18
CA GLY A 530 3.59 -22.75 -3.87
C GLY A 530 4.17 -22.45 -5.25
N ARG A 531 5.10 -23.29 -5.73
CA ARG A 531 5.77 -23.18 -7.02
C ARG A 531 4.80 -23.44 -8.18
N PHE A 532 4.89 -22.65 -9.25
CA PHE A 532 4.25 -22.97 -10.53
C PHE A 532 5.33 -23.13 -11.60
N LEU A 533 5.34 -24.28 -12.25
CA LEU A 533 6.28 -24.60 -13.32
C LEU A 533 5.73 -24.18 -14.68
N PHE A 534 6.59 -23.51 -15.47
CA PHE A 534 6.40 -23.34 -16.89
C PHE A 534 7.47 -24.13 -17.65
N LEU A 535 7.06 -25.17 -18.36
CA LEU A 535 7.96 -26.13 -19.01
C LEU A 535 8.20 -25.80 -20.48
N ASP A 536 9.37 -26.18 -20.98
CA ASP A 536 9.56 -26.48 -22.39
C ASP A 536 8.99 -27.88 -22.68
N LEU A 537 7.94 -27.97 -23.50
CA LEU A 537 7.27 -29.24 -23.77
C LEU A 537 8.10 -30.23 -24.60
N ALA A 538 9.13 -29.78 -25.32
CA ALA A 538 10.02 -30.67 -26.07
C ALA A 538 10.98 -31.44 -25.14
N THR A 539 11.38 -30.82 -24.02
CA THR A 539 12.36 -31.39 -23.09
C THR A 539 11.78 -31.79 -21.73
N ALA A 540 10.55 -31.37 -21.43
CA ALA A 540 9.91 -31.44 -20.11
C ALA A 540 10.70 -30.75 -18.98
N GLN A 541 11.65 -29.87 -19.32
CA GLN A 541 12.44 -29.13 -18.33
C GLN A 541 11.78 -27.80 -17.98
N PRO A 542 11.86 -27.34 -16.71
CA PRO A 542 11.41 -26.02 -16.32
C PRO A 542 12.17 -24.91 -17.06
N LYS A 543 11.44 -24.06 -17.78
CA LYS A 543 11.97 -22.83 -18.37
C LYS A 543 11.80 -21.64 -17.42
N TYR A 544 10.63 -21.55 -16.77
CA TYR A 544 10.36 -20.55 -15.75
C TYR A 544 9.78 -21.19 -14.50
N GLU A 545 10.16 -20.59 -13.37
CA GLU A 545 9.59 -20.86 -12.07
C GLU A 545 8.88 -19.59 -11.59
N ILE A 546 7.55 -19.63 -11.55
CA ILE A 546 6.79 -18.50 -11.02
C ILE A 546 7.00 -18.48 -9.50
N PRO A 547 7.27 -17.30 -8.89
CA PRO A 547 7.61 -17.20 -7.49
C PRO A 547 6.61 -17.90 -6.56
N PRO A 548 7.09 -18.59 -5.51
CA PRO A 548 6.24 -19.35 -4.61
C PRO A 548 5.24 -18.44 -3.88
N SER A 549 3.98 -18.86 -3.83
CA SER A 549 2.93 -18.22 -3.03
C SER A 549 2.14 -19.25 -2.25
N LYS A 550 1.81 -18.96 -1.00
CA LYS A 550 0.97 -19.84 -0.19
C LYS A 550 -0.35 -20.03 -0.93
N ARG A 551 -0.69 -21.28 -1.23
CA ARG A 551 -1.89 -21.64 -1.99
C ARG A 551 -2.53 -22.90 -1.42
N MET A 552 -3.81 -23.08 -1.74
CA MET A 552 -4.53 -24.33 -1.56
C MET A 552 -5.11 -24.75 -2.90
N ARG A 553 -4.98 -26.03 -3.23
CA ARG A 553 -5.57 -26.61 -4.44
C ARG A 553 -6.70 -27.55 -4.04
N VAL A 554 -7.93 -27.15 -4.33
CA VAL A 554 -9.14 -27.87 -3.92
C VAL A 554 -9.92 -28.38 -5.11
N ASN A 555 -10.64 -29.49 -4.92
CA ASN A 555 -11.52 -30.02 -5.94
C ASN A 555 -12.75 -29.11 -6.11
N ARG A 556 -13.02 -28.62 -7.33
CA ARG A 556 -14.12 -27.68 -7.60
C ARG A 556 -15.48 -28.21 -7.19
N ARG A 557 -15.76 -29.49 -7.47
CA ARG A 557 -17.05 -30.13 -7.19
C ARG A 557 -17.27 -30.19 -5.68
N LEU A 558 -16.27 -30.67 -4.94
CA LEU A 558 -16.34 -30.75 -3.48
C LEU A 558 -16.41 -29.36 -2.83
N LEU A 559 -15.68 -28.37 -3.35
CA LEU A 559 -15.79 -26.98 -2.89
C LEU A 559 -17.21 -26.45 -3.09
N ARG A 560 -17.83 -26.70 -4.25
CA ARG A 560 -19.21 -26.27 -4.51
C ARG A 560 -20.20 -26.93 -3.54
N LEU A 561 -20.05 -28.22 -3.25
CA LEU A 561 -20.89 -28.93 -2.28
C LEU A 561 -20.73 -28.35 -0.87
N LEU A 562 -19.49 -28.13 -0.44
CA LEU A 562 -19.18 -27.50 0.86
C LEU A 562 -19.79 -26.10 0.98
N LEU A 563 -19.67 -25.28 -0.08
CA LEU A 563 -20.23 -23.92 -0.11
C LEU A 563 -21.77 -23.90 -0.17
N ALA A 564 -22.41 -24.97 -0.61
CA ALA A 564 -23.87 -25.06 -0.66
C ALA A 564 -24.49 -25.43 0.71
N GLU A 565 -23.68 -25.79 1.71
CA GLU A 565 -24.18 -26.28 2.99
C GLU A 565 -25.05 -25.24 3.72
N GLY A 566 -26.33 -25.58 3.85
CA GLY A 566 -27.34 -24.76 4.51
C GLY A 566 -27.66 -23.44 3.80
N ILE A 567 -27.41 -23.31 2.50
CA ILE A 567 -27.85 -22.18 1.68
C ILE A 567 -29.22 -22.51 1.06
N ASP A 568 -30.15 -21.55 1.04
CA ASP A 568 -31.42 -21.70 0.31
C ASP A 568 -31.17 -21.54 -1.21
N ILE A 569 -31.30 -22.65 -1.95
CA ILE A 569 -31.09 -22.70 -3.40
C ILE A 569 -32.38 -23.16 -4.08
N ARG A 570 -32.85 -22.37 -5.06
CA ARG A 570 -34.02 -22.65 -5.90
C ARG A 570 -33.56 -23.05 -7.30
N TYR A 571 -33.77 -24.32 -7.65
CA TYR A 571 -33.35 -24.93 -8.93
C TYR A 571 -34.39 -24.77 -10.04
N GLY A 572 -33.98 -24.97 -11.29
CA GLY A 572 -34.82 -24.84 -12.49
C GLY A 572 -35.21 -23.39 -12.83
N LYS A 573 -34.51 -22.41 -12.25
CA LYS A 573 -34.84 -20.98 -12.33
C LYS A 573 -34.01 -20.30 -13.41
N HIS A 574 -34.55 -20.25 -14.63
CA HIS A 574 -33.95 -19.55 -15.77
C HIS A 574 -34.32 -18.07 -15.75
N LEU A 575 -33.36 -17.17 -15.51
CA LEU A 575 -33.62 -15.72 -15.53
C LEU A 575 -34.09 -15.26 -16.93
N VAL A 576 -35.23 -14.57 -16.99
CA VAL A 576 -35.81 -14.03 -18.22
C VAL A 576 -35.69 -12.51 -18.25
N SER A 577 -36.07 -11.84 -17.18
CA SER A 577 -36.06 -10.38 -17.05
C SER A 577 -35.93 -9.96 -15.58
N PHE A 578 -35.60 -8.69 -15.37
CA PHE A 578 -35.74 -8.03 -14.08
C PHE A 578 -36.45 -6.69 -14.26
N ASN A 579 -37.13 -6.21 -13.23
CA ASN A 579 -37.70 -4.88 -13.15
C ASN A 579 -37.09 -4.15 -11.95
N ALA A 580 -36.57 -2.96 -12.17
CA ALA A 580 -35.99 -2.08 -11.15
C ALA A 580 -36.39 -0.62 -11.45
N ALA A 581 -37.69 -0.33 -11.36
CA ALA A 581 -38.24 0.99 -11.65
C ALA A 581 -37.73 2.06 -10.67
N GLU A 582 -37.60 3.30 -11.17
CA GLU A 582 -37.29 4.47 -10.35
C GLU A 582 -38.43 4.73 -9.35
N GLY A 583 -38.10 4.89 -8.07
CA GLY A 583 -39.08 5.12 -6.99
C GLY A 583 -39.61 3.87 -6.27
N ASP A 584 -39.49 2.67 -6.84
CA ASP A 584 -39.80 1.42 -6.13
C ASP A 584 -38.68 1.05 -5.14
N HIS A 585 -39.06 0.55 -3.95
CA HIS A 585 -38.10 0.11 -2.92
C HIS A 585 -37.48 -1.28 -3.17
N ALA A 586 -37.95 -2.01 -4.18
CA ALA A 586 -37.55 -3.39 -4.48
C ALA A 586 -37.34 -3.59 -6.00
N ALA A 587 -36.43 -4.50 -6.36
CA ALA A 587 -36.29 -5.07 -7.69
C ALA A 587 -36.96 -6.44 -7.76
N THR A 588 -37.62 -6.75 -8.87
CA THR A 588 -38.28 -8.04 -9.12
C THR A 588 -37.57 -8.78 -10.23
N VAL A 589 -37.15 -10.03 -10.00
CA VAL A 589 -36.66 -10.92 -11.05
C VAL A 589 -37.76 -11.88 -11.51
N THR A 590 -37.82 -12.17 -12.81
CA THR A 590 -38.77 -13.11 -13.41
C THR A 590 -38.06 -14.27 -14.06
N PHE A 591 -38.57 -15.48 -13.84
CA PHE A 591 -37.99 -16.73 -14.34
C PHE A 591 -38.86 -17.38 -15.43
N GLY A 592 -38.25 -18.26 -16.23
CA GLY A 592 -38.88 -18.91 -17.39
C GLY A 592 -40.02 -19.86 -17.05
N ASP A 593 -40.15 -20.27 -15.79
CA ASP A 593 -41.28 -21.06 -15.29
C ASP A 593 -42.49 -20.20 -14.88
N GLY A 594 -42.42 -18.88 -15.10
CA GLY A 594 -43.46 -17.91 -14.75
C GLY A 594 -43.42 -17.43 -13.30
N THR A 595 -42.47 -17.92 -12.49
CA THR A 595 -42.30 -17.42 -11.11
C THR A 595 -41.48 -16.13 -11.07
N SER A 596 -41.68 -15.33 -10.02
CA SER A 596 -40.91 -14.12 -9.74
C SER A 596 -40.45 -14.04 -8.29
N ALA A 597 -39.47 -13.20 -8.02
CA ALA A 597 -38.96 -12.93 -6.67
C ALA A 597 -38.65 -11.44 -6.50
N ASP A 598 -39.18 -10.85 -5.43
CA ASP A 598 -38.90 -9.47 -5.03
C ASP A 598 -37.69 -9.42 -4.11
N SER A 599 -36.87 -8.38 -4.27
CA SER A 599 -35.59 -8.25 -3.57
C SER A 599 -35.18 -6.81 -3.39
N LYS A 600 -34.43 -6.52 -2.33
CA LYS A 600 -33.74 -5.23 -2.17
C LYS A 600 -32.52 -5.10 -3.08
N LEU A 601 -31.92 -6.23 -3.48
CA LEU A 601 -30.70 -6.27 -4.27
C LEU A 601 -30.60 -7.57 -5.06
N VAL A 602 -30.42 -7.45 -6.37
CA VAL A 602 -30.19 -8.58 -7.27
C VAL A 602 -28.72 -8.60 -7.69
N ILE A 603 -28.01 -9.70 -7.41
CA ILE A 603 -26.62 -9.88 -7.82
C ILE A 603 -26.51 -11.01 -8.85
N GLY A 604 -26.02 -10.69 -10.04
CA GLY A 604 -25.69 -11.68 -11.07
C GLY A 604 -24.37 -12.39 -10.78
N CYS A 605 -24.44 -13.71 -10.58
CA CYS A 605 -23.31 -14.63 -10.37
C CYS A 605 -23.35 -15.83 -11.34
N ASP A 606 -24.03 -15.68 -12.48
CA ASP A 606 -24.39 -16.73 -13.45
C ASP A 606 -23.29 -17.04 -14.49
N GLY A 607 -22.05 -16.62 -14.19
CA GLY A 607 -20.84 -17.00 -14.90
C GLY A 607 -20.52 -16.17 -16.14
N SER A 608 -19.55 -16.64 -16.94
CA SER A 608 -19.05 -15.88 -18.09
C SER A 608 -20.11 -15.61 -19.17
N ASN A 609 -21.12 -16.47 -19.33
CA ASN A 609 -22.25 -16.24 -20.24
C ASN A 609 -23.46 -15.63 -19.50
N SER A 610 -23.20 -14.69 -18.60
CA SER A 610 -24.20 -14.07 -17.71
C SER A 610 -25.39 -13.50 -18.50
N LYS A 611 -26.57 -14.06 -18.26
CA LYS A 611 -27.84 -13.50 -18.72
C LYS A 611 -28.14 -12.19 -18.01
N MET A 612 -27.78 -12.08 -16.74
CA MET A 612 -27.95 -10.85 -15.96
C MET A 612 -27.17 -9.67 -16.59
N ARG A 613 -25.90 -9.90 -16.94
CA ARG A 613 -25.07 -8.91 -17.66
C ARG A 613 -25.72 -8.50 -18.98
N HIS A 614 -26.25 -9.45 -19.75
CA HIS A 614 -26.96 -9.12 -21.00
C HIS A 614 -28.21 -8.27 -20.77
N LEU A 615 -28.98 -8.54 -19.72
CA LEU A 615 -30.19 -7.76 -19.39
C LEU A 615 -29.86 -6.34 -18.96
N LEU A 616 -28.78 -6.14 -18.18
CA LEU A 616 -28.34 -4.80 -17.73
C LEU A 616 -28.00 -3.85 -18.88
N PHE A 617 -27.37 -4.36 -19.95
CA PHE A 617 -27.01 -3.53 -21.11
C PHE A 617 -28.13 -3.38 -22.15
N GLY A 618 -29.29 -4.02 -21.94
CA GLY A 618 -30.46 -3.90 -22.80
C GLY A 618 -30.16 -4.21 -24.28
N GLU A 619 -30.54 -3.30 -25.18
CA GLU A 619 -30.36 -3.44 -26.63
C GLU A 619 -28.89 -3.33 -27.08
N ASP A 620 -28.00 -2.76 -26.26
CA ASP A 620 -26.58 -2.62 -26.57
C ASP A 620 -25.81 -3.92 -26.28
N SER A 621 -26.14 -4.95 -27.07
CA SER A 621 -25.53 -6.28 -27.01
C SER A 621 -24.01 -6.27 -27.20
N THR A 622 -23.43 -5.21 -27.78
CA THR A 622 -21.98 -5.08 -27.98
C THR A 622 -21.23 -4.93 -26.66
N LYS A 623 -21.85 -4.29 -25.67
CA LYS A 623 -21.27 -4.06 -24.35
C LYS A 623 -21.30 -5.28 -23.44
N SER A 624 -22.22 -6.22 -23.65
CA SER A 624 -22.37 -7.40 -22.78
C SER A 624 -21.74 -8.69 -23.34
N ARG A 625 -21.38 -8.68 -24.63
CA ARG A 625 -20.83 -9.83 -25.36
C ARG A 625 -19.37 -10.11 -24.97
N LEU A 626 -19.04 -11.39 -24.83
CA LEU A 626 -17.68 -11.86 -24.62
C LEU A 626 -16.80 -11.64 -25.86
N TYR A 627 -15.56 -11.22 -25.63
CA TYR A 627 -14.53 -11.16 -26.66
C TYR A 627 -13.87 -12.53 -26.78
N HIS A 628 -14.10 -13.21 -27.90
CA HIS A 628 -13.45 -14.49 -28.17
C HIS A 628 -12.01 -14.26 -28.64
N LEU A 629 -11.06 -14.94 -27.99
CA LEU A 629 -9.65 -14.84 -28.34
C LEU A 629 -9.35 -15.72 -29.57
N PRO A 630 -8.32 -15.38 -30.37
CA PRO A 630 -7.88 -16.18 -31.52
C PRO A 630 -7.08 -17.43 -31.08
N VAL A 631 -7.61 -18.17 -30.10
CA VAL A 631 -6.98 -19.35 -29.50
C VAL A 631 -8.01 -20.47 -29.45
N ARG A 632 -7.65 -21.65 -29.94
CA ARG A 632 -8.45 -22.87 -29.80
C ARG A 632 -7.92 -23.69 -28.64
N ALA A 633 -8.83 -24.33 -27.90
CA ALA A 633 -8.45 -25.15 -26.77
C ALA A 633 -9.35 -26.39 -26.65
N LEU A 634 -8.72 -27.51 -26.30
CA LEU A 634 -9.36 -28.79 -26.01
C LEU A 634 -9.06 -29.20 -24.58
N GLY A 635 -10.08 -29.64 -23.86
CA GLY A 635 -9.98 -30.14 -22.50
C GLY A 635 -10.50 -31.57 -22.38
N VAL A 636 -9.77 -32.39 -21.63
CA VAL A 636 -10.17 -33.77 -21.31
C VAL A 636 -9.77 -34.13 -19.88
N THR A 637 -10.63 -34.91 -19.22
CA THR A 637 -10.31 -35.56 -17.94
C THR A 637 -10.00 -37.02 -18.21
N ILE A 638 -8.90 -37.51 -17.67
CA ILE A 638 -8.44 -38.90 -17.83
C ILE A 638 -8.30 -39.56 -16.46
N ARG A 639 -8.58 -40.86 -16.42
CA ARG A 639 -8.27 -41.73 -15.28
C ARG A 639 -6.93 -42.42 -15.53
N MET A 640 -6.06 -42.43 -14.53
CA MET A 640 -4.74 -43.01 -14.61
C MET A 640 -4.49 -43.93 -13.42
N THR A 641 -3.81 -45.05 -13.66
CA THR A 641 -3.26 -45.89 -12.60
C THR A 641 -2.09 -45.18 -11.92
N GLU A 642 -1.66 -45.68 -10.77
CA GLU A 642 -0.49 -45.15 -10.06
C GLU A 642 0.76 -45.13 -10.96
N GLN A 643 1.03 -46.23 -11.69
CA GLN A 643 2.17 -46.32 -12.59
C GLN A 643 2.12 -45.28 -13.72
N GLN A 644 0.93 -44.96 -14.22
CA GLN A 644 0.73 -44.00 -15.30
C GLN A 644 0.90 -42.55 -14.84
N ILE A 645 0.49 -42.21 -13.61
CA ILE A 645 0.52 -40.83 -13.11
C ILE A 645 1.86 -40.45 -12.44
N VAL A 646 2.62 -41.42 -11.92
CA VAL A 646 3.90 -41.18 -11.23
C VAL A 646 4.86 -40.28 -12.04
N PRO A 647 5.10 -40.51 -13.34
CA PRO A 647 5.97 -39.64 -14.13
C PRO A 647 5.51 -38.18 -14.19
N LEU A 648 4.20 -37.93 -14.22
CA LEU A 648 3.65 -36.56 -14.24
C LEU A 648 3.80 -35.91 -12.86
N ARG A 649 3.56 -36.67 -11.78
CA ARG A 649 3.70 -36.20 -10.40
C ARG A 649 5.15 -35.95 -9.98
N GLN A 650 6.13 -36.56 -10.66
CA GLN A 650 7.56 -36.26 -10.48
C GLN A 650 7.94 -34.89 -11.03
N ILE A 651 7.21 -34.37 -12.04
CA ILE A 651 7.40 -33.01 -12.54
C ILE A 651 6.81 -32.02 -11.51
N ASP A 652 5.51 -32.16 -11.22
CA ASP A 652 4.84 -31.47 -10.13
C ASP A 652 3.64 -32.32 -9.66
N PRO A 653 3.47 -32.56 -8.35
CA PRO A 653 2.41 -33.44 -7.85
C PRO A 653 1.00 -32.88 -8.05
N LEU A 654 0.84 -31.56 -8.20
CA LEU A 654 -0.44 -30.88 -8.25
C LEU A 654 -0.79 -30.41 -9.67
N LEU A 655 0.09 -29.64 -10.31
CA LEU A 655 -0.15 -29.06 -11.63
C LEU A 655 1.13 -28.52 -12.27
N PHE A 656 1.16 -28.48 -13.60
CA PHE A 656 2.17 -27.74 -14.35
C PHE A 656 1.62 -27.26 -15.69
N GLN A 657 2.35 -26.37 -16.33
CA GLN A 657 2.00 -25.87 -17.66
C GLN A 657 3.26 -25.68 -18.49
N GLY A 658 3.12 -25.55 -19.80
CA GLY A 658 4.25 -25.27 -20.68
C GLY A 658 3.83 -25.08 -22.12
N SER A 659 4.78 -24.70 -22.96
CA SER A 659 4.56 -24.59 -24.40
C SER A 659 5.70 -25.22 -25.20
N HIS A 660 5.37 -25.68 -26.41
CA HIS A 660 6.34 -26.26 -27.31
C HIS A 660 7.03 -25.16 -28.12
N PRO A 661 8.38 -25.13 -28.20
CA PRO A 661 9.13 -24.02 -28.79
C PRO A 661 8.84 -23.78 -30.28
N GLU A 662 8.59 -24.83 -31.05
CA GLU A 662 8.39 -24.71 -32.51
C GLU A 662 6.91 -24.59 -32.91
N THR A 663 6.06 -25.50 -32.43
CA THR A 663 4.63 -25.53 -32.79
C THR A 663 3.80 -24.47 -32.06
N GLY A 664 4.30 -23.89 -30.96
CA GLY A 664 3.53 -22.96 -30.11
C GLY A 664 2.35 -23.62 -29.39
N THR A 665 2.27 -24.96 -29.39
CA THR A 665 1.19 -25.67 -28.67
C THR A 665 1.42 -25.54 -27.17
N PHE A 666 0.40 -25.11 -26.45
CA PHE A 666 0.39 -25.03 -24.99
C PHE A 666 -0.23 -26.30 -24.40
N LEU A 667 0.30 -26.74 -23.26
CA LEU A 667 -0.24 -27.82 -22.45
C LEU A 667 -0.36 -27.35 -20.99
N TRP A 668 -1.52 -27.58 -20.40
CA TRP A 668 -1.75 -27.49 -18.97
C TRP A 668 -2.20 -28.84 -18.43
N TYR A 669 -1.56 -29.28 -17.36
CA TYR A 669 -1.90 -30.50 -16.64
C TYR A 669 -2.28 -30.20 -15.20
N SER A 670 -3.25 -30.94 -14.69
CA SER A 670 -3.67 -30.86 -13.29
C SER A 670 -4.13 -32.20 -12.75
N THR A 671 -3.66 -32.58 -11.56
CA THR A 671 -4.33 -33.59 -10.74
C THR A 671 -5.67 -33.01 -10.23
N ILE A 672 -6.77 -33.76 -10.35
CA ILE A 672 -8.13 -33.37 -9.91
C ILE A 672 -8.51 -34.11 -8.62
N SER A 673 -8.14 -35.39 -8.52
CA SER A 673 -8.37 -36.21 -7.34
C SER A 673 -7.37 -37.36 -7.24
N THR A 674 -6.93 -37.65 -6.03
CA THR A 674 -6.22 -38.87 -5.65
C THR A 674 -7.20 -40.01 -5.30
N PRO A 675 -6.73 -41.27 -5.23
CA PRO A 675 -7.51 -42.41 -4.72
C PRO A 675 -8.15 -42.14 -3.35
N SER A 676 -7.43 -41.43 -2.47
CA SER A 676 -7.95 -41.05 -1.16
C SER A 676 -9.09 -40.02 -1.23
N LEU A 677 -9.05 -39.08 -2.17
CA LEU A 677 -10.08 -38.05 -2.31
C LEU A 677 -11.34 -38.56 -3.02
N ASN A 678 -11.16 -39.37 -4.07
CA ASN A 678 -12.27 -39.97 -4.81
C ASN A 678 -12.78 -41.28 -4.18
N ARG A 679 -12.15 -41.75 -3.09
CA ARG A 679 -12.47 -42.96 -2.34
C ARG A 679 -12.34 -44.25 -3.16
N SER A 680 -11.39 -44.28 -4.09
CA SER A 680 -11.05 -45.48 -4.87
C SER A 680 -9.92 -46.31 -4.26
N ASP A 681 -9.33 -45.87 -3.15
CA ASP A 681 -8.24 -46.55 -2.43
C ASP A 681 -8.59 -47.96 -1.95
N GLY A 682 -9.88 -48.21 -1.65
CA GLY A 682 -10.41 -49.54 -1.32
C GLY A 682 -11.07 -50.29 -2.48
N ALA A 683 -11.03 -49.76 -3.71
CA ALA A 683 -11.58 -50.43 -4.89
C ALA A 683 -10.56 -51.41 -5.51
N ASP A 684 -11.05 -52.36 -6.31
CA ASP A 684 -10.18 -53.33 -7.01
C ASP A 684 -9.14 -52.64 -7.92
N GLU A 685 -9.46 -51.46 -8.45
CA GLU A 685 -8.59 -50.63 -9.27
C GLU A 685 -8.57 -49.17 -8.77
N PRO A 686 -7.65 -48.80 -7.87
CA PRO A 686 -7.49 -47.41 -7.43
C PRO A 686 -6.99 -46.55 -8.59
N TYR A 687 -7.57 -45.36 -8.75
CA TYR A 687 -7.25 -44.47 -9.86
C TYR A 687 -7.12 -43.00 -9.43
N TYR A 688 -6.29 -42.29 -10.19
CA TYR A 688 -6.17 -40.85 -10.12
C TYR A 688 -6.96 -40.21 -11.26
N GLU A 689 -7.50 -39.02 -11.04
CA GLU A 689 -8.10 -38.22 -12.11
C GLU A 689 -7.17 -37.05 -12.44
N GLY A 690 -6.77 -36.95 -13.71
CA GLY A 690 -5.97 -35.86 -14.24
C GLY A 690 -6.74 -35.09 -15.32
N GLN A 691 -6.42 -33.80 -15.47
CA GLN A 691 -6.95 -32.94 -16.52
C GLN A 691 -5.83 -32.55 -17.46
N LEU A 692 -6.11 -32.62 -18.75
CA LEU A 692 -5.26 -32.09 -19.81
C LEU A 692 -6.02 -31.00 -20.55
N ILE A 693 -5.38 -29.85 -20.73
CA ILE A 693 -5.86 -28.78 -21.60
C ILE A 693 -4.74 -28.48 -22.59
N MET A 694 -5.05 -28.60 -23.87
CA MET A 694 -4.15 -28.22 -24.96
C MET A 694 -4.73 -27.05 -25.73
N SER A 695 -3.91 -26.06 -26.04
CA SER A 695 -4.34 -24.90 -26.83
C SER A 695 -3.31 -24.44 -27.85
N TRP A 696 -3.80 -23.78 -28.90
CA TRP A 696 -2.99 -23.28 -30.02
C TRP A 696 -3.63 -22.03 -30.64
N LEU A 697 -2.82 -21.22 -31.32
CA LEU A 697 -3.29 -20.03 -32.03
C LEU A 697 -4.10 -20.42 -33.26
N TYR A 698 -5.24 -19.78 -33.47
CA TYR A 698 -6.02 -19.93 -34.69
C TYR A 698 -5.50 -18.97 -35.76
N ARG A 699 -4.84 -19.49 -36.81
CA ARG A 699 -4.25 -18.70 -37.90
C ARG A 699 -4.90 -19.02 -39.25
N LEU A 700 -5.19 -20.29 -39.48
CA LEU A 700 -5.80 -20.82 -40.71
C LEU A 700 -7.06 -21.64 -40.37
N PRO A 701 -7.98 -21.85 -41.33
CA PRO A 701 -9.16 -22.69 -41.12
C PRO A 701 -8.85 -24.10 -40.60
N ASP A 702 -7.70 -24.67 -40.99
CA ASP A 702 -7.26 -25.99 -40.53
C ASP A 702 -6.87 -26.03 -39.03
N ASP A 703 -6.68 -24.85 -38.41
CA ASP A 703 -6.45 -24.74 -36.97
C ASP A 703 -7.76 -24.80 -36.16
N ASP A 704 -8.94 -24.90 -36.80
CA ASP A 704 -10.20 -24.94 -36.07
C ASP A 704 -10.40 -26.27 -35.32
N VAL A 705 -11.29 -26.26 -34.33
CA VAL A 705 -11.59 -27.45 -33.54
C VAL A 705 -12.55 -28.36 -34.32
N PRO A 706 -12.20 -29.64 -34.53
CA PRO A 706 -13.10 -30.59 -35.19
C PRO A 706 -14.44 -30.73 -34.46
N ALA A 707 -15.50 -31.07 -35.17
CA ALA A 707 -16.82 -31.26 -34.57
C ALA A 707 -16.89 -32.56 -33.76
N ASP A 708 -16.26 -33.62 -34.24
CA ASP A 708 -16.31 -34.96 -33.64
C ASP A 708 -15.30 -35.15 -32.50
N HIS A 709 -15.69 -35.88 -31.46
CA HIS A 709 -14.87 -36.10 -30.27
C HIS A 709 -13.64 -36.98 -30.54
N GLU A 710 -13.75 -37.96 -31.43
CA GLU A 710 -12.63 -38.84 -31.78
C GLU A 710 -11.64 -38.10 -32.68
N GLU A 711 -12.11 -37.25 -33.59
CA GLU A 711 -11.25 -36.33 -34.36
C GLU A 711 -10.48 -35.37 -33.45
N ARG A 712 -11.13 -34.78 -32.43
CA ARG A 712 -10.46 -33.95 -31.41
C ARG A 712 -9.38 -34.72 -30.66
N ARG A 713 -9.66 -35.97 -30.27
CA ARG A 713 -8.69 -36.85 -29.58
C ARG A 713 -7.47 -37.13 -30.47
N MET A 714 -7.70 -37.40 -31.76
CA MET A 714 -6.64 -37.61 -32.74
C MET A 714 -5.83 -36.34 -33.01
N LEU A 715 -6.47 -35.17 -33.00
CA LEU A 715 -5.78 -33.88 -33.09
C LEU A 715 -4.85 -33.64 -31.90
N MET A 716 -5.33 -33.87 -30.67
CA MET A 716 -4.49 -33.77 -29.46
C MET A 716 -3.25 -34.67 -29.55
N ARG A 717 -3.42 -35.93 -29.99
CA ARG A 717 -2.29 -36.86 -30.19
C ARG A 717 -1.30 -36.35 -31.23
N ARG A 718 -1.79 -35.81 -32.35
CA ARG A 718 -0.94 -35.25 -33.41
C ARG A 718 -0.13 -34.05 -32.92
N MET A 719 -0.76 -33.15 -32.17
CA MET A 719 -0.12 -31.97 -31.58
C MET A 719 0.89 -32.32 -30.49
N ALA A 720 0.67 -33.43 -29.76
CA ALA A 720 1.58 -33.92 -28.72
C ALA A 720 2.73 -34.79 -29.27
N ALA A 721 2.71 -35.18 -30.55
CA ALA A 721 3.76 -35.98 -31.17
C ALA A 721 5.19 -35.44 -30.98
N PRO A 722 5.46 -34.13 -31.07
CA PRO A 722 6.80 -33.58 -30.83
C PRO A 722 7.11 -33.32 -29.34
N PHE A 723 6.19 -33.60 -28.41
CA PHE A 723 6.45 -33.39 -26.99
C PHE A 723 7.42 -34.45 -26.45
N HIS A 724 8.07 -34.13 -25.33
CA HIS A 724 8.82 -35.07 -24.52
C HIS A 724 7.98 -36.32 -24.21
N ASP A 725 8.61 -37.49 -24.22
CA ASP A 725 7.95 -38.81 -24.14
C ASP A 725 6.95 -38.91 -22.98
N THR A 726 7.29 -38.38 -21.80
CA THR A 726 6.39 -38.35 -20.62
C THR A 726 5.08 -37.61 -20.91
N LEU A 727 5.16 -36.43 -21.53
CA LEU A 727 4.01 -35.56 -21.80
C LEU A 727 3.19 -36.10 -22.98
N ARG A 728 3.86 -36.62 -24.00
CA ARG A 728 3.23 -37.29 -25.14
C ARG A 728 2.44 -38.51 -24.68
N THR A 729 3.04 -39.37 -23.84
CA THR A 729 2.38 -40.55 -23.29
C THR A 729 1.11 -40.18 -22.52
N ALA A 730 1.12 -39.09 -21.73
CA ALA A 730 -0.06 -38.64 -21.01
C ALA A 730 -1.25 -38.30 -21.94
N VAL A 731 -0.98 -37.70 -23.10
CA VAL A 731 -2.00 -37.41 -24.12
C VAL A 731 -2.43 -38.69 -24.85
N GLU A 732 -1.51 -39.63 -25.07
CA GLU A 732 -1.81 -40.93 -25.68
C GLU A 732 -2.66 -41.83 -24.78
N LEU A 733 -2.57 -41.68 -23.47
CA LEU A 733 -3.39 -42.41 -22.49
C LEU A 733 -4.89 -42.07 -22.58
N VAL A 734 -5.29 -40.99 -23.27
CA VAL A 734 -6.71 -40.66 -23.47
C VAL A 734 -7.42 -41.80 -24.21
N PRO A 735 -8.35 -42.53 -23.53
CA PRO A 735 -9.00 -43.70 -24.10
C PRO A 735 -9.83 -43.36 -25.34
N LYS A 736 -9.96 -44.31 -26.26
CA LYS A 736 -10.86 -44.18 -27.41
C LYS A 736 -12.31 -44.02 -26.93
N GLY A 737 -13.06 -43.12 -27.56
CA GLY A 737 -14.45 -42.82 -27.16
C GLY A 737 -14.58 -41.83 -25.98
N THR A 738 -13.47 -41.30 -25.45
CA THR A 738 -13.51 -40.24 -24.43
C THR A 738 -14.02 -38.94 -25.05
N ALA A 739 -14.98 -38.29 -24.40
CA ALA A 739 -15.53 -37.01 -24.85
C ALA A 739 -14.53 -35.86 -24.61
N VAL A 740 -13.79 -35.47 -25.65
CA VAL A 740 -12.89 -34.29 -25.64
C VAL A 740 -13.71 -33.01 -25.88
N LYS A 741 -13.70 -32.08 -24.92
CA LYS A 741 -14.53 -30.88 -24.95
C LYS A 741 -13.76 -29.69 -25.54
N GLU A 742 -14.42 -28.94 -26.42
CA GLU A 742 -13.94 -27.61 -26.85
C GLU A 742 -14.07 -26.62 -25.69
N VAL A 743 -13.00 -25.87 -25.42
CA VAL A 743 -12.99 -24.77 -24.46
C VAL A 743 -12.87 -23.46 -25.23
N ARG A 744 -13.99 -22.74 -25.36
CA ARG A 744 -14.00 -21.43 -26.03
C ARG A 744 -13.44 -20.37 -25.12
N LEU A 745 -12.22 -19.96 -25.41
CA LEU A 745 -11.53 -18.91 -24.67
C LEU A 745 -12.11 -17.56 -25.04
N ALA A 746 -12.65 -16.90 -24.03
CA ALA A 746 -13.20 -15.56 -24.17
C ALA A 746 -13.00 -14.79 -22.86
N ASP A 747 -13.01 -13.48 -22.96
CA ASP A 747 -12.93 -12.59 -21.82
C ASP A 747 -13.92 -11.42 -21.95
N TRP A 748 -14.04 -10.65 -20.89
CA TRP A 748 -14.83 -9.44 -20.84
C TRP A 748 -14.15 -8.43 -19.91
N PRO A 749 -13.34 -7.50 -20.46
CA PRO A 749 -12.72 -6.45 -19.66
C PRO A 749 -13.79 -5.66 -18.94
N THR A 750 -13.67 -5.59 -17.62
CA THR A 750 -14.70 -5.04 -16.75
C THR A 750 -14.99 -3.59 -17.07
N GLN A 751 -16.26 -3.25 -17.24
CA GLN A 751 -16.71 -1.89 -17.53
C GLN A 751 -17.90 -1.54 -16.64
N ALA A 752 -18.20 -0.26 -16.49
CA ALA A 752 -19.39 0.18 -15.77
C ALA A 752 -20.68 -0.33 -16.44
N TRP A 753 -21.67 -0.67 -15.63
CA TRP A 753 -23.02 -1.06 -16.05
C TRP A 753 -24.07 -0.24 -15.28
N PRO A 754 -25.30 -0.12 -15.80
CA PRO A 754 -26.37 0.52 -15.05
C PRO A 754 -26.78 -0.36 -13.87
N ASN A 755 -26.50 0.09 -12.65
CA ASN A 755 -26.81 -0.65 -11.41
C ASN A 755 -28.22 -0.36 -10.84
N HIS A 756 -29.00 0.50 -11.53
CA HIS A 756 -30.37 0.87 -11.18
C HIS A 756 -30.51 1.39 -9.73
N GLU A 757 -29.75 2.43 -9.39
CA GLU A 757 -29.72 3.03 -8.05
C GLU A 757 -29.27 2.05 -6.95
N GLY A 758 -28.34 1.14 -7.29
CA GLY A 758 -27.83 0.12 -6.38
C GLY A 758 -28.79 -1.05 -6.13
N LYS A 759 -29.83 -1.23 -6.95
CA LYS A 759 -30.76 -2.37 -6.85
C LYS A 759 -30.23 -3.62 -7.54
N VAL A 760 -29.24 -3.47 -8.42
CA VAL A 760 -28.74 -4.53 -9.29
C VAL A 760 -27.24 -4.45 -9.45
N GLY A 761 -26.53 -5.57 -9.33
CA GLY A 761 -25.08 -5.64 -9.56
C GLY A 761 -24.62 -6.97 -10.16
N LEU A 762 -23.31 -7.06 -10.47
CA LEU A 762 -22.66 -8.27 -10.98
C LEU A 762 -21.49 -8.67 -10.08
N CYS A 763 -21.18 -9.96 -10.00
CA CYS A 763 -20.10 -10.48 -9.17
C CYS A 763 -19.43 -11.71 -9.81
N GLY A 764 -18.10 -11.84 -9.69
CA GLY A 764 -17.32 -12.92 -10.30
C GLY A 764 -17.26 -12.87 -11.83
N ASP A 765 -17.23 -14.03 -12.48
CA ASP A 765 -17.14 -14.13 -13.96
C ASP A 765 -18.32 -13.46 -14.70
N ALA A 766 -19.43 -13.16 -14.01
CA ALA A 766 -20.50 -12.35 -14.57
C ALA A 766 -20.05 -10.89 -14.77
N ALA A 767 -19.16 -10.38 -13.92
CA ALA A 767 -18.63 -9.02 -13.94
C ALA A 767 -17.23 -8.91 -14.60
N HIS A 768 -16.42 -9.98 -14.63
CA HIS A 768 -15.04 -9.90 -15.13
C HIS A 768 -14.55 -11.23 -15.72
N ALA A 769 -15.28 -11.78 -16.69
CA ALA A 769 -14.89 -13.02 -17.35
C ALA A 769 -13.45 -12.94 -17.87
N MET A 770 -12.61 -13.90 -17.48
CA MET A 770 -11.20 -13.95 -17.86
C MET A 770 -10.77 -15.38 -18.24
N THR A 771 -9.65 -15.47 -18.96
CA THR A 771 -9.05 -16.75 -19.37
C THR A 771 -8.36 -17.46 -18.19
N MET A 772 -8.02 -18.74 -18.34
CA MET A 772 -7.44 -19.52 -17.23
C MET A 772 -5.93 -19.34 -17.02
N PHE A 773 -5.23 -18.68 -17.94
CA PHE A 773 -3.77 -18.73 -18.03
C PHE A 773 -3.05 -18.10 -16.82
N ARG A 774 -3.73 -17.20 -16.10
CA ARG A 774 -3.26 -16.68 -14.80
C ARG A 774 -3.89 -17.37 -13.59
N GLY A 775 -4.98 -18.10 -13.76
CA GLY A 775 -5.67 -18.81 -12.67
C GLY A 775 -6.29 -17.90 -11.60
N GLU A 776 -6.60 -16.65 -11.94
CA GLU A 776 -6.99 -15.61 -10.97
C GLU A 776 -8.53 -15.41 -10.87
N ALA A 777 -9.32 -15.94 -11.80
CA ALA A 777 -10.78 -15.72 -11.89
C ALA A 777 -11.52 -15.95 -10.55
N PHE A 778 -11.33 -17.13 -9.95
CA PHE A 778 -11.97 -17.44 -8.66
C PHE A 778 -11.43 -16.57 -7.51
N ASN A 779 -10.13 -16.25 -7.52
CA ASN A 779 -9.53 -15.40 -6.49
C ASN A 779 -10.15 -14.00 -6.54
N HIS A 780 -10.33 -13.43 -7.73
CA HIS A 780 -11.07 -12.18 -7.91
C HIS A 780 -12.53 -12.32 -7.49
N GLY A 781 -13.22 -13.37 -7.90
CA GLY A 781 -14.63 -13.56 -7.54
C GLY A 781 -14.89 -13.70 -6.03
N VAL A 782 -14.03 -14.41 -5.28
CA VAL A 782 -14.17 -14.50 -3.81
C VAL A 782 -13.94 -13.15 -3.14
N THR A 783 -13.05 -12.34 -3.69
CA THR A 783 -12.80 -10.97 -3.21
C THR A 783 -14.04 -10.12 -3.36
N ASP A 784 -14.71 -10.23 -4.50
CA ASP A 784 -15.95 -9.54 -4.77
C ASP A 784 -17.00 -9.90 -3.73
N ALA A 785 -17.17 -11.21 -3.48
CA ALA A 785 -18.13 -11.72 -2.50
C ALA A 785 -17.84 -11.21 -1.09
N ALA A 786 -16.57 -11.23 -0.66
CA ALA A 786 -16.17 -10.75 0.67
C ALA A 786 -16.40 -9.24 0.83
N LYS A 787 -15.99 -8.43 -0.17
CA LYS A 787 -16.16 -6.98 -0.11
C LYS A 787 -17.63 -6.59 -0.16
N LEU A 788 -18.41 -7.17 -1.08
CA LEU A 788 -19.84 -6.89 -1.20
C LEU A 788 -20.57 -7.26 0.10
N ALA A 789 -20.33 -8.44 0.66
CA ALA A 789 -20.94 -8.84 1.92
C ALA A 789 -20.60 -7.87 3.05
N ARG A 790 -19.34 -7.40 3.14
CA ARG A 790 -18.91 -6.42 4.15
C ARG A 790 -19.67 -5.11 4.04
N LEU A 791 -19.83 -4.57 2.84
CA LEU A 791 -20.58 -3.33 2.62
C LEU A 791 -22.06 -3.52 2.94
N LEU A 792 -22.63 -4.68 2.63
CA LEU A 792 -24.02 -5.00 2.98
C LEU A 792 -24.24 -5.16 4.50
N VAL A 793 -23.21 -5.48 5.28
CA VAL A 793 -23.29 -5.37 6.75
C VAL A 793 -23.53 -3.93 7.18
N TRP A 794 -22.85 -2.95 6.57
CA TRP A 794 -23.06 -1.54 6.88
C TRP A 794 -24.43 -1.03 6.44
N VAL A 795 -24.96 -1.56 5.33
CA VAL A 795 -26.34 -1.30 4.90
C VAL A 795 -27.35 -1.85 5.89
N ARG A 796 -27.17 -3.10 6.34
CA ARG A 796 -28.02 -3.73 7.37
C ARG A 796 -27.99 -2.95 8.69
N ASP A 797 -26.81 -2.43 9.05
CA ASP A 797 -26.60 -1.67 10.29
C ASP A 797 -27.01 -0.19 10.16
N GLU A 798 -27.62 0.20 9.03
CA GLU A 798 -28.09 1.57 8.72
C GLU A 798 -26.98 2.64 8.72
N GLU A 799 -25.71 2.23 8.60
CA GLU A 799 -24.55 3.13 8.55
C GLU A 799 -24.20 3.57 7.12
N MET A 800 -24.77 2.91 6.10
CA MET A 800 -24.54 3.21 4.69
C MET A 800 -25.81 2.95 3.86
N THR A 801 -26.05 3.72 2.80
CA THR A 801 -27.18 3.43 1.89
C THR A 801 -26.84 2.27 0.95
N MET A 802 -27.86 1.54 0.48
CA MET A 802 -27.66 0.45 -0.50
C MET A 802 -26.95 0.96 -1.77
N ARG A 803 -27.34 2.15 -2.24
CA ARG A 803 -26.73 2.79 -3.41
C ARG A 803 -25.24 3.04 -3.21
N ASP A 804 -24.87 3.70 -2.11
CA ASP A 804 -23.47 4.02 -1.84
C ASP A 804 -22.63 2.74 -1.70
N ALA A 805 -23.19 1.70 -1.07
CA ALA A 805 -22.53 0.40 -0.92
C ALA A 805 -22.25 -0.27 -2.28
N ILE A 806 -23.22 -0.24 -3.20
CA ILE A 806 -23.04 -0.81 -4.54
C ILE A 806 -22.09 0.06 -5.38
N ASP A 807 -22.20 1.38 -5.31
CA ASP A 807 -21.29 2.29 -6.03
C ASP A 807 -19.83 2.10 -5.56
N GLU A 808 -19.58 2.00 -4.25
CA GLU A 808 -18.22 1.74 -3.71
C GLU A 808 -17.70 0.34 -4.08
N TYR A 809 -18.58 -0.66 -4.08
CA TYR A 809 -18.24 -2.01 -4.50
C TYR A 809 -17.83 -2.05 -5.98
N GLU A 810 -18.65 -1.45 -6.85
CA GLU A 810 -18.43 -1.47 -8.30
C GLU A 810 -17.21 -0.64 -8.70
N GLU A 811 -16.96 0.51 -8.06
CA GLU A 811 -15.76 1.32 -8.32
C GLU A 811 -14.46 0.53 -8.07
N GLU A 812 -14.38 -0.16 -6.92
CA GLU A 812 -13.22 -1.01 -6.62
C GLU A 812 -13.13 -2.21 -7.54
N LEU A 813 -14.25 -2.89 -7.78
CA LEU A 813 -14.30 -4.07 -8.62
C LEU A 813 -13.82 -3.73 -10.03
N VAL A 814 -14.35 -2.67 -10.65
CA VAL A 814 -13.96 -2.23 -12.00
C VAL A 814 -12.48 -1.86 -12.02
N SER A 815 -12.01 -1.06 -11.05
CA SER A 815 -10.62 -0.64 -10.95
C SER A 815 -9.64 -1.82 -10.84
N ARG A 816 -9.97 -2.83 -10.02
CA ARG A 816 -9.13 -4.01 -9.82
C ARG A 816 -9.17 -4.96 -11.01
N THR A 817 -10.35 -5.22 -11.57
CA THR A 817 -10.56 -6.37 -12.45
C THR A 817 -10.38 -6.04 -13.94
N TYR A 818 -10.55 -4.78 -14.37
CA TYR A 818 -10.29 -4.40 -15.76
C TYR A 818 -8.86 -4.76 -16.20
N GLU A 819 -7.87 -4.35 -15.40
CA GLU A 819 -6.45 -4.67 -15.66
C GLU A 819 -6.20 -6.18 -15.57
N ALA A 820 -6.78 -6.86 -14.57
CA ALA A 820 -6.59 -8.30 -14.38
C ALA A 820 -7.09 -9.13 -15.58
N VAL A 821 -8.23 -8.75 -16.16
CA VAL A 821 -8.78 -9.41 -17.36
C VAL A 821 -7.82 -9.22 -18.54
N LEU A 822 -7.30 -8.01 -18.77
CA LEU A 822 -6.37 -7.73 -19.86
C LEU A 822 -5.02 -8.45 -19.67
N LEU A 823 -4.52 -8.55 -18.44
CA LEU A 823 -3.33 -9.34 -18.13
C LEU A 823 -3.56 -10.83 -18.38
N SER A 824 -4.75 -11.35 -18.08
CA SER A 824 -5.11 -12.74 -18.39
C SER A 824 -5.22 -12.98 -19.89
N ARG A 825 -5.76 -12.01 -20.65
CA ARG A 825 -5.75 -12.02 -22.12
C ARG A 825 -4.33 -12.12 -22.66
N GLN A 826 -3.44 -11.25 -22.19
CA GLN A 826 -2.05 -11.25 -22.64
C GLN A 826 -1.35 -12.57 -22.28
N ALA A 827 -1.54 -13.08 -21.07
CA ALA A 827 -1.00 -14.38 -20.66
C ALA A 827 -1.47 -15.53 -21.57
N CYS A 828 -2.74 -15.49 -22.03
CA CYS A 828 -3.26 -16.46 -22.99
C CYS A 828 -2.53 -16.39 -24.34
N LEU A 829 -2.16 -15.21 -24.81
CA LEU A 829 -1.44 -15.05 -26.08
C LEU A 829 0.03 -15.48 -25.91
N ASP A 830 0.68 -15.02 -24.85
CA ASP A 830 2.08 -15.34 -24.52
C ASP A 830 2.32 -16.84 -24.34
N ALA A 831 1.31 -17.58 -23.87
CA ALA A 831 1.38 -19.02 -23.67
C ALA A 831 1.70 -19.82 -24.93
N HIS A 832 1.53 -19.23 -26.11
CA HIS A 832 1.73 -19.89 -27.40
C HIS A 832 3.01 -19.43 -28.12
N SER A 833 3.88 -18.64 -27.48
CA SER A 833 5.22 -18.35 -27.98
C SER A 833 6.28 -18.53 -26.89
N LEU A 834 6.83 -19.75 -26.77
CA LEU A 834 7.88 -20.02 -25.79
C LEU A 834 9.15 -19.19 -26.07
N GLN A 835 9.47 -18.98 -27.35
CA GLN A 835 10.72 -18.31 -27.75
C GLN A 835 10.72 -16.83 -27.38
N ASP A 836 9.55 -16.18 -27.47
CA ASP A 836 9.38 -14.75 -27.16
C ASP A 836 8.93 -14.49 -25.71
N LEU A 837 8.73 -15.56 -24.92
CA LEU A 837 8.27 -15.45 -23.54
C LEU A 837 9.36 -14.84 -22.66
N GLY A 838 9.20 -13.57 -22.29
CA GLY A 838 10.11 -12.86 -21.36
C GLY A 838 9.68 -12.96 -19.88
N PRO A 839 10.56 -12.60 -18.92
CA PRO A 839 10.24 -12.61 -17.48
C PRO A 839 9.13 -11.61 -17.09
N ASP A 840 8.92 -10.57 -17.91
CA ASP A 840 7.87 -9.56 -17.70
C ASP A 840 6.50 -10.00 -18.22
N SER A 841 6.41 -11.16 -18.89
CA SER A 841 5.13 -11.67 -19.39
C SER A 841 4.15 -11.90 -18.22
N PRO A 842 2.87 -11.48 -18.36
CA PRO A 842 1.83 -11.80 -17.39
C PRO A 842 1.63 -13.31 -17.16
N LEU A 843 2.14 -14.18 -18.01
CA LEU A 843 2.05 -15.63 -17.83
C LEU A 843 2.99 -16.17 -16.74
N VAL A 844 4.18 -15.56 -16.60
CA VAL A 844 5.27 -16.05 -15.72
C VAL A 844 5.70 -15.06 -14.63
N SER A 845 5.26 -13.80 -14.72
CA SER A 845 5.52 -12.77 -13.70
C SER A 845 4.76 -13.00 -12.39
N LYS A 846 5.25 -12.39 -11.30
CA LYS A 846 4.69 -12.55 -9.94
C LYS A 846 3.24 -12.04 -9.88
N ARG A 847 2.36 -12.88 -9.32
CA ARG A 847 0.95 -12.55 -9.06
C ARG A 847 0.84 -11.73 -7.76
N ALA A 848 1.16 -10.44 -7.82
CA ALA A 848 1.15 -9.56 -6.65
C ALA A 848 -0.14 -8.74 -6.58
N ARG A 849 -1.07 -9.11 -5.68
CA ARG A 849 -2.02 -8.21 -4.99
C ARG A 849 -2.62 -9.00 -3.81
N ILE A 850 -2.24 -8.64 -2.58
CA ILE A 850 -2.78 -9.23 -1.34
C ILE A 850 -3.88 -8.29 -0.82
N LEU A 851 -5.05 -8.84 -0.53
CA LEU A 851 -6.13 -8.12 0.14
C LEU A 851 -5.76 -7.80 1.58
N ALA A 852 -6.09 -6.60 2.03
CA ALA A 852 -5.88 -6.19 3.42
C ALA A 852 -6.58 -7.15 4.39
N PRO A 853 -5.94 -7.52 5.52
CA PRO A 853 -6.47 -8.55 6.38
C PRO A 853 -7.70 -8.15 7.21
N ALA A 854 -8.63 -9.10 7.35
CA ALA A 854 -9.78 -9.05 8.25
C ALA A 854 -9.36 -8.90 9.72
N THR A 855 -9.93 -7.89 10.39
CA THR A 855 -9.97 -7.79 11.85
C THR A 855 -10.72 -9.00 12.42
N THR A 856 -10.03 -9.83 13.19
CA THR A 856 -10.61 -11.00 13.86
C THR A 856 -11.58 -10.59 14.96
N VAL A 857 -12.84 -11.01 14.83
CA VAL A 857 -13.83 -11.01 15.92
C VAL A 857 -13.52 -12.21 16.82
N SER A 858 -13.05 -11.98 18.04
CA SER A 858 -12.90 -13.03 19.06
C SER A 858 -14.28 -13.37 19.64
N GLY A 859 -14.77 -14.56 19.30
CA GLY A 859 -15.91 -15.20 19.97
C GLY A 859 -15.51 -15.65 21.37
N LYS A 860 -16.38 -15.37 22.34
CA LYS A 860 -16.32 -15.85 23.72
C LYS A 860 -16.42 -17.39 23.74
N GLU A 861 -15.40 -18.06 24.26
CA GLU A 861 -15.53 -19.38 24.88
C GLU A 861 -15.04 -19.27 26.33
N GLY A 862 -15.99 -19.28 27.26
CA GLY A 862 -15.75 -19.37 28.69
C GLY A 862 -16.61 -20.49 29.25
N ALA A 863 -16.08 -21.72 29.25
CA ALA A 863 -16.60 -22.80 30.07
C ALA A 863 -15.75 -22.89 31.34
N SER A 864 -16.30 -22.39 32.44
CA SER A 864 -15.75 -22.53 33.79
C SER A 864 -15.92 -23.97 34.29
N MET A 865 -14.83 -24.64 34.66
CA MET A 865 -14.89 -25.72 35.65
C MET A 865 -14.62 -25.13 37.05
N PRO A 866 -15.40 -25.51 38.08
CA PRO A 866 -15.22 -25.02 39.44
C PRO A 866 -14.09 -25.77 40.16
N LYS A 867 -13.45 -25.04 41.08
CA LYS A 867 -12.42 -25.55 41.99
C LYS A 867 -12.98 -26.67 42.88
N GLY A 868 -12.23 -27.76 42.94
CA GLY A 868 -12.30 -28.85 43.92
C GLY A 868 -10.97 -29.59 43.88
#